data_AF-A0A0Q8IZY1-F1
#
_entry.id   AF-A0A0Q8IZY1-F1
#
_cell.length_a   1.000
_cell.length_b   1.000
_cell.length_c   1.000
_cell.angle_alpha   90.00
_cell.angle_beta   90.00
_cell.angle_gamma   90.00
#
_symmetry.space_group_name_H-M   'P 1'
#
loop_
_entity.id
_entity.type
_entity.pdbx_description
1 polymer ?
#
loop_
_entity_poly.entity_id
_entity_poly.type
_entity_poly.pdbx_seq_one_letter_code
_entity_poly.pdbx_strand_id
1 'polypeptide(L)'
;MSLPSSAFTILTLVGLGVLIVFVLLMMFKAFYIKVPQGTALIVNDMSSTPKVHFTGALVYPVIYKKEFMKISLITLEVDRRAKDGLICKDNMRADITVAFYLRVNETQQDVLKVAKAIGVDRASDRTAVNELFNAKFSEALKTVGKQIDFVKLFENRQEFRDRIIEVIGNDLNGYILEDVAIDYLEQTPKSSLDPTNILDAEGIRKITELTAAQNVITNELERNEQLAITKKNVETREAMLALERQQADAEARQKREIQTIQAREQAETAKVQEEERLKSENARISVQEQLDIREENRQREVEVAQQNRQRAVVIEVEKVTRAKDLEIVAREREVELNRIEKEKALEEQRKEIANVIRDRIAVEKTVAQEEERIKEVRQVSEADRAKQVLVLHAQAKAEEEMVRQVKQAEADETSSKHKAVEITTLAQAELESAGKQSEAKKKMAEGIEAERAAPGLADARVREITAAAIEKEGMAKARVVAETMGAEAKGEQEKGMAQARVMEAQADAKQKLGLSDAKVLEENLFAQARGEEQLGSAKAKANRDLGMSEADVLLQKLKSEAEGLSQKFGALDSLSDQSRAHEEFRMQLEKNFEQAIAGIDANKEVAKEQADVLAAALSKANIDIVGGEGAFFDSFAKALSVGKAIEGVAGKSPIVQDVLQRLLNKGDDKSVAKIEGKVDGKPAGETALDS
;
A
#
# COMPACT_ATOMS: atom_id res chain seq x y z
N MET A 1 23.55 105.88 47.06
CA MET A 1 24.38 104.91 47.83
C MET A 1 25.50 104.47 46.91
N SER A 2 26.66 105.12 46.99
CA SER A 2 27.79 104.95 46.07
C SER A 2 28.61 103.72 46.49
N LEU A 3 28.60 102.67 45.67
CA LEU A 3 29.48 101.52 45.87
C LEU A 3 30.95 102.00 45.86
N PRO A 4 31.81 101.49 46.76
CA PRO A 4 33.22 101.86 46.82
C PRO A 4 33.93 101.48 45.51
N SER A 5 34.89 102.28 45.06
CA SER A 5 35.64 102.08 43.81
C SER A 5 36.30 100.71 43.69
N SER A 6 36.66 100.07 44.81
CA SER A 6 37.15 98.69 44.89
C SER A 6 36.09 97.64 44.55
N ALA A 7 34.81 97.90 44.86
CA ALA A 7 33.71 97.00 44.49
C ALA A 7 33.46 97.01 42.97
N PHE A 8 33.63 98.15 42.30
CA PHE A 8 33.51 98.24 40.85
C PHE A 8 34.61 97.45 40.12
N THR A 9 35.86 97.51 40.60
CA THR A 9 36.97 96.73 40.03
C THR A 9 36.84 95.23 40.24
N ILE A 10 36.29 94.80 41.39
CA ILE A 10 36.02 93.38 41.64
C ILE A 10 34.86 92.89 40.77
N LEU A 11 33.81 93.69 40.61
CA LEU A 11 32.66 93.35 39.77
C LEU A 11 33.03 93.23 38.29
N THR A 12 33.93 94.07 37.78
CA THR A 12 34.42 93.97 36.39
C THR A 12 35.33 92.77 36.18
N LEU A 13 36.18 92.41 37.15
CA LEU A 13 37.03 91.21 37.08
C LEU A 13 36.20 89.92 37.15
N VAL A 14 35.19 89.88 38.03
CA VAL A 14 34.23 88.77 38.12
C VAL A 14 33.38 88.70 36.84
N GLY A 15 32.91 89.84 36.33
CA GLY A 15 32.16 89.91 35.07
C GLY A 15 32.98 89.45 33.86
N LEU A 16 34.27 89.83 33.80
CA LEU A 16 35.19 89.36 32.75
C LEU A 16 35.48 87.86 32.88
N GLY A 17 35.67 87.36 34.10
CA GLY A 17 35.83 85.92 34.36
C GLY A 17 34.61 85.12 33.91
N VAL A 18 33.40 85.58 34.24
CA VAL A 18 32.14 84.97 33.79
C VAL A 18 32.01 85.03 32.26
N LEU A 19 32.39 86.14 31.63
CA LEU A 19 32.37 86.29 30.17
C LEU A 19 33.34 85.32 29.49
N ILE A 20 34.56 85.17 30.01
CA ILE A 20 35.55 84.22 29.48
C ILE A 20 35.03 82.78 29.60
N VAL A 21 34.47 82.39 30.75
CA VAL A 21 33.88 81.07 30.95
C VAL A 21 32.70 80.85 29.99
N PHE A 22 31.85 81.86 29.79
CA PHE A 22 30.72 81.78 28.88
C PHE A 22 31.16 81.62 27.41
N VAL A 23 32.20 82.35 26.99
CA VAL A 23 32.82 82.19 25.65
C VAL A 23 33.42 80.79 25.51
N LEU A 24 34.11 80.28 26.52
CA LEU A 24 34.66 78.92 26.52
C LEU A 24 33.56 77.86 26.42
N LEU A 25 32.45 78.01 27.12
CA LEU A 25 31.29 77.11 27.03
C LEU A 25 30.61 77.17 25.66
N MET A 26 30.44 78.37 25.09
CA MET A 26 29.94 78.52 23.71
C MET A 26 30.88 77.87 22.70
N MET A 27 32.19 78.04 22.87
CA MET A 27 33.21 77.47 22.01
C MET A 27 33.23 75.94 22.11
N PHE A 28 33.12 75.39 23.33
CA PHE A 28 32.98 73.96 23.55
C PHE A 28 31.71 73.40 22.89
N LYS A 29 30.57 74.07 23.04
CA LYS A 29 29.31 73.70 22.35
C LYS A 29 29.45 73.75 20.84
N ALA A 30 30.14 74.75 20.30
CA ALA A 30 30.32 74.93 18.86
C ALA A 30 31.28 73.89 18.26
N PHE A 31 32.28 73.46 19.01
CA PHE A 31 33.31 72.51 18.54
C PHE A 31 32.97 71.05 18.85
N TYR A 32 32.03 70.79 19.76
CA TYR A 32 31.60 69.43 20.07
C TYR A 32 30.63 68.92 18.99
N ILE A 33 31.12 68.03 18.15
CA ILE A 33 30.35 67.42 17.08
C ILE A 33 29.77 66.11 17.59
N LYS A 34 28.43 66.05 17.61
CA LYS A 34 27.69 64.82 17.92
C LYS A 34 27.61 63.94 16.67
N VAL A 35 27.81 62.64 16.85
CA VAL A 35 27.76 61.67 15.75
C VAL A 35 26.38 61.01 15.73
N PRO A 36 25.68 60.99 14.58
CA PRO A 36 24.44 60.23 14.45
C PRO A 36 24.71 58.73 14.52
N GLN A 37 23.75 57.97 15.02
CA GLN A 37 23.84 56.50 15.09
C GLN A 37 24.09 55.89 13.70
N GLY A 38 24.87 54.81 13.65
CA GLY A 38 25.25 54.15 12.38
C GLY A 38 26.30 54.90 11.56
N THR A 39 26.93 55.93 12.12
CA THR A 39 28.04 56.68 11.49
C THR A 39 29.23 56.72 12.44
N ALA A 40 30.44 56.66 11.89
CA ALA A 40 31.69 56.90 12.60
C ALA A 40 32.28 58.25 12.20
N LEU A 41 32.72 59.04 13.18
CA LEU A 41 33.44 60.28 12.96
C LEU A 41 34.94 60.00 12.99
N ILE A 42 35.60 60.23 11.86
CA ILE A 42 37.05 60.14 11.73
C ILE A 42 37.59 61.56 11.86
N VAL A 43 38.42 61.77 12.87
CA VAL A 43 39.07 63.05 13.14
C VAL A 43 40.56 62.89 12.86
N ASN A 44 41.04 63.62 11.86
CA ASN A 44 42.46 63.75 11.61
C ASN A 44 42.98 64.93 12.45
N ASP A 45 43.59 64.60 13.59
CA ASP A 45 44.29 65.54 14.46
C ASP A 45 45.79 65.61 14.09
N MET A 46 46.60 66.33 14.88
CA MET A 46 48.06 66.40 14.66
C MET A 46 48.81 65.12 15.11
N SER A 47 48.09 64.04 15.42
CA SER A 47 48.67 62.76 15.82
C SER A 47 49.13 61.95 14.60
N SER A 48 49.93 60.91 14.83
CA SER A 48 50.41 60.00 13.78
C SER A 48 49.31 59.11 13.19
N THR A 49 48.19 58.91 13.91
CA THR A 49 47.06 58.11 13.45
C THR A 49 45.74 58.85 13.70
N PRO A 50 44.86 58.96 12.69
CA PRO A 50 43.52 59.52 12.87
C PRO A 50 42.73 58.75 13.93
N LYS A 51 41.88 59.45 14.67
CA LYS A 51 41.04 58.88 15.74
C LYS A 51 39.60 58.69 15.25
N VAL A 52 38.98 57.59 15.68
CA VAL A 52 37.59 57.26 15.33
C VAL A 52 36.72 57.41 16.58
N HIS A 53 35.60 58.11 16.43
CA HIS A 53 34.64 58.35 17.51
C HIS A 53 33.22 57.99 17.05
N PHE A 54 32.48 57.25 17.88
CA PHE A 54 31.12 56.78 17.57
C PHE A 54 30.00 57.61 18.22
N THR A 55 30.30 58.37 19.28
CA THR A 55 29.30 59.15 20.04
C THR A 55 29.43 60.65 19.82
N GLY A 56 30.67 61.17 19.88
CA GLY A 56 30.97 62.59 19.73
C GLY A 56 32.44 62.87 20.00
N ALA A 57 32.95 63.94 19.39
CA ALA A 57 34.31 64.40 19.64
C ALA A 57 34.39 65.93 19.53
N LEU A 58 35.35 66.49 20.26
CA LEU A 58 35.72 67.89 20.12
C LEU A 58 36.57 68.04 18.86
N VAL A 59 36.08 68.80 17.89
CA VAL A 59 36.78 69.03 16.61
C VAL A 59 37.07 70.51 16.45
N TYR A 60 38.35 70.87 16.45
CA TYR A 60 38.78 72.25 16.19
C TYR A 60 38.83 72.50 14.68
N PRO A 61 37.90 73.29 14.10
CA PRO A 61 37.70 73.36 12.65
C PRO A 61 38.88 73.91 11.85
N VAL A 62 39.82 74.61 12.50
CA VAL A 62 41.00 75.19 11.84
C VAL A 62 42.15 74.18 11.72
N ILE A 63 42.27 73.24 12.66
CA ILE A 63 43.43 72.34 12.78
C ILE A 63 43.04 70.91 12.38
N TYR A 64 41.80 70.49 12.65
CA TYR A 64 41.36 69.11 12.47
C TYR A 64 40.47 68.96 11.24
N LYS A 65 40.72 67.92 10.45
CA LYS A 65 39.79 67.48 9.40
C LYS A 65 38.80 66.49 10.02
N LYS A 66 37.49 66.72 9.78
CA LYS A 66 36.44 65.77 10.14
C LYS A 66 35.89 65.08 8.91
N GLU A 67 35.69 63.78 9.01
CA GLU A 67 35.07 62.95 7.97
C GLU A 67 34.05 62.01 8.62
N PHE A 68 32.89 61.86 7.99
CA PHE A 68 31.83 60.98 8.48
C PHE A 68 31.76 59.75 7.59
N MET A 69 31.86 58.57 8.18
CA MET A 69 31.77 57.30 7.47
C MET A 69 30.54 56.53 7.95
N LYS A 70 29.69 56.08 7.03
CA LYS A 70 28.56 55.21 7.41
C LYS A 70 29.09 53.82 7.76
N ILE A 71 28.70 53.31 8.93
CA ILE A 71 29.03 51.95 9.39
C ILE A 71 27.78 51.06 9.49
N SER A 72 26.62 51.60 9.09
CA SER A 72 25.36 50.87 8.98
C SER A 72 25.42 49.79 7.90
N LEU A 73 24.44 48.88 7.95
CA LEU A 73 24.27 47.81 6.99
C LEU A 73 24.07 48.34 5.55
N ILE A 74 24.74 47.71 4.60
CA ILE A 74 24.70 47.96 3.16
C ILE A 74 24.29 46.64 2.50
N THR A 75 23.28 46.71 1.63
CA THR A 75 22.82 45.56 0.85
C THR A 75 23.47 45.55 -0.53
N LEU A 76 24.15 44.46 -0.88
CA LEU A 76 24.68 44.23 -2.21
C LEU A 76 23.97 43.06 -2.87
N GLU A 77 23.40 43.29 -4.05
CA GLU A 77 22.68 42.27 -4.80
C GLU A 77 23.57 41.75 -5.92
N VAL A 78 23.71 40.42 -5.99
CA VAL A 78 24.41 39.74 -7.07
C VAL A 78 23.40 38.90 -7.83
N ASP A 79 23.17 39.26 -9.09
CA ASP A 79 22.20 38.59 -9.96
C ASP A 79 22.90 37.75 -11.04
N ARG A 80 22.50 36.48 -11.14
CA ARG A 80 23.06 35.48 -12.06
C ARG A 80 21.92 34.71 -12.71
N ARG A 81 21.54 35.11 -13.93
CA ARG A 81 20.43 34.53 -14.67
C ARG A 81 20.81 34.17 -16.11
N ALA A 82 20.02 33.32 -16.75
CA ALA A 82 20.18 32.91 -18.13
C ALA A 82 21.59 32.36 -18.40
N LYS A 83 22.33 32.92 -19.35
CA LYS A 83 23.68 32.48 -19.75
C LYS A 83 24.70 32.55 -18.61
N ASP A 84 24.45 33.45 -17.68
CA ASP A 84 25.29 33.72 -16.53
C ASP A 84 24.83 32.99 -15.26
N GLY A 85 23.80 32.15 -15.37
CA GLY A 85 23.27 31.38 -14.24
C GLY A 85 24.33 30.50 -13.58
N LEU A 86 24.08 30.19 -12.32
CA LEU A 86 24.98 29.41 -11.48
C LEU A 86 25.04 27.95 -11.96
N ILE A 87 26.25 27.45 -12.23
CA ILE A 87 26.46 26.06 -12.65
C ILE A 87 26.59 25.18 -11.42
N CYS A 88 25.70 24.20 -11.28
CA CYS A 88 25.68 23.26 -10.17
C CYS A 88 26.65 22.09 -10.41
N LYS A 89 26.81 21.24 -9.40
CA LYS A 89 27.66 20.03 -9.46
C LYS A 89 27.25 19.10 -10.61
N ASP A 90 25.95 18.88 -10.78
CA ASP A 90 25.29 18.07 -11.81
C ASP A 90 25.24 18.72 -13.21
N ASN A 91 25.95 19.84 -13.41
CA ASN A 91 25.97 20.63 -14.65
C ASN A 91 24.61 21.24 -15.02
N MET A 92 23.63 21.22 -14.12
CA MET A 92 22.41 21.99 -14.28
C MET A 92 22.65 23.45 -13.91
N ARG A 93 22.05 24.36 -14.68
CA ARG A 93 22.17 25.80 -14.43
C ARG A 93 20.96 26.31 -13.66
N ALA A 94 21.23 27.10 -12.63
CA ALA A 94 20.23 27.76 -11.80
C ALA A 94 20.30 29.28 -11.98
N ASP A 95 19.16 29.91 -12.17
CA ASP A 95 19.02 31.35 -12.08
C ASP A 95 18.88 31.73 -10.61
N ILE A 96 19.77 32.58 -10.11
CA ILE A 96 19.83 32.94 -8.69
C ILE A 96 20.08 34.44 -8.51
N THR A 97 19.39 35.03 -7.55
CA THR A 97 19.65 36.38 -7.04
C THR A 97 19.94 36.28 -5.55
N VAL A 98 21.10 36.79 -5.12
CA VAL A 98 21.56 36.71 -3.73
C VAL A 98 21.85 38.10 -3.22
N ALA A 99 21.28 38.44 -2.07
CA ALA A 99 21.53 39.67 -1.32
C ALA A 99 22.56 39.41 -0.21
N PHE A 100 23.66 40.15 -0.25
CA PHE A 100 24.70 40.15 0.77
C PHE A 100 24.52 41.37 1.68
N TYR A 101 24.45 41.14 2.98
CA TYR A 101 24.33 42.19 3.99
C TYR A 101 25.70 42.45 4.60
N LEU A 102 26.29 43.61 4.31
CA LEU A 102 27.61 43.99 4.79
C LEU A 102 27.53 45.17 5.72
N ARG A 103 28.41 45.20 6.72
CA ARG A 103 28.64 46.41 7.50
C ARG A 103 30.10 46.55 7.89
N VAL A 104 30.48 47.72 8.35
CA VAL A 104 31.80 47.93 8.96
C VAL A 104 31.66 47.67 10.45
N ASN A 105 32.59 46.88 11.01
CA ASN A 105 32.58 46.61 12.44
C ASN A 105 32.85 47.89 13.25
N GLU A 106 32.25 48.02 14.43
CA GLU A 106 32.33 49.24 15.27
C GLU A 106 33.63 49.31 16.08
N THR A 107 34.74 48.93 15.46
CA THR A 107 36.07 49.02 16.07
C THR A 107 36.86 50.14 15.39
N GLN A 108 37.70 50.82 16.17
CA GLN A 108 38.57 51.87 15.63
C GLN A 108 39.51 51.32 14.54
N GLN A 109 39.98 50.09 14.68
CA GLN A 109 40.91 49.47 13.75
C GLN A 109 40.25 49.18 12.40
N ASP A 110 39.05 48.57 12.39
CA ASP A 110 38.36 48.19 11.16
C ASP A 110 37.90 49.42 10.38
N VAL A 111 37.36 50.44 11.07
CA VAL A 111 36.99 51.72 10.45
C VAL A 111 38.18 52.40 9.79
N LEU A 112 39.34 52.42 10.44
CA LEU A 112 40.56 53.00 9.84
C LEU A 112 41.10 52.15 8.70
N LYS A 113 40.98 50.82 8.76
CA LYS A 113 41.39 49.90 7.67
C LYS A 113 40.57 50.19 6.40
N VAL A 114 39.25 50.28 6.54
CA VAL A 114 38.33 50.62 5.42
C VAL A 114 38.62 52.02 4.88
N ALA A 115 38.74 53.01 5.76
CA ALA A 115 38.99 54.40 5.36
C ALA A 115 40.31 54.56 4.60
N LYS A 116 41.38 53.84 4.99
CA LYS A 116 42.66 53.85 4.29
C LYS A 116 42.65 53.08 2.96
N ALA A 117 41.92 51.97 2.89
CA ALA A 117 41.91 51.12 1.70
C ALA A 117 41.04 51.69 0.56
N ILE A 118 39.88 52.24 0.89
CA ILE A 118 38.84 52.61 -0.10
C ILE A 118 38.57 54.12 -0.10
N GLY A 119 38.85 54.81 1.00
CA GLY A 119 38.49 56.21 1.23
C GLY A 119 37.10 56.36 1.86
N VAL A 120 36.92 57.39 2.69
CA VAL A 120 35.69 57.60 3.50
C VAL A 120 34.44 57.81 2.63
N ASP A 121 34.60 58.60 1.55
CA ASP A 121 33.49 58.93 0.64
C ASP A 121 33.02 57.69 -0.13
N ARG A 122 33.95 56.90 -0.68
CA ARG A 122 33.64 55.68 -1.44
C ARG A 122 33.15 54.54 -0.55
N ALA A 123 33.68 54.43 0.66
CA ALA A 123 33.23 53.43 1.64
C ALA A 123 31.76 53.63 2.05
N SER A 124 31.26 54.86 1.95
CA SER A 124 29.88 55.21 2.29
C SER A 124 28.92 55.14 1.11
N ASP A 125 29.41 54.88 -0.11
CA ASP A 125 28.61 54.80 -1.35
C ASP A 125 28.36 53.34 -1.75
N ARG A 126 27.08 52.96 -1.83
CA ARG A 126 26.63 51.61 -2.22
C ARG A 126 27.21 51.18 -3.58
N THR A 127 27.31 52.10 -4.54
CA THR A 127 27.75 51.78 -5.90
C THR A 127 29.22 51.40 -5.93
N ALA A 128 30.07 52.21 -5.27
CA ALA A 128 31.49 51.95 -5.16
C ALA A 128 31.79 50.66 -4.39
N VAL A 129 31.05 50.37 -3.32
CA VAL A 129 31.19 49.12 -2.56
C VAL A 129 30.74 47.92 -3.39
N ASN A 130 29.69 48.06 -4.21
CA ASN A 130 29.26 47.01 -5.14
C ASN A 130 30.37 46.68 -6.14
N GLU A 131 30.92 47.67 -6.85
CA GLU A 131 31.99 47.46 -7.83
C GLU A 131 33.22 46.76 -7.23
N LEU A 132 33.54 47.05 -5.97
CA LEU A 132 34.69 46.46 -5.27
C LEU A 132 34.51 44.98 -4.96
N PHE A 133 33.32 44.57 -4.52
CA PHE A 133 33.08 43.22 -4.01
C PHE A 133 32.29 42.29 -4.94
N ASN A 134 31.62 42.83 -5.97
CA ASN A 134 30.78 42.04 -6.88
C ASN A 134 31.56 40.86 -7.49
N ALA A 135 32.79 41.08 -7.94
CA ALA A 135 33.65 40.03 -8.48
C ALA A 135 33.97 38.94 -7.43
N LYS A 136 34.26 39.32 -6.18
CA LYS A 136 34.57 38.37 -5.09
C LYS A 136 33.36 37.53 -4.72
N PHE A 137 32.17 38.13 -4.64
CA PHE A 137 30.93 37.41 -4.34
C PHE A 137 30.49 36.53 -5.51
N SER A 138 30.63 37.01 -6.74
CA SER A 138 30.35 36.20 -7.94
C SER A 138 31.23 34.95 -7.98
N GLU A 139 32.52 35.08 -7.63
CA GLU A 139 33.44 33.95 -7.56
C GLU A 139 33.09 32.95 -6.44
N ALA A 140 32.73 33.47 -5.26
CA ALA A 140 32.27 32.63 -4.15
C ALA A 140 31.00 31.85 -4.53
N LEU A 141 30.02 32.51 -5.14
CA LEU A 141 28.79 31.86 -5.62
C LEU A 141 29.11 30.74 -6.60
N LYS A 142 29.96 30.98 -7.61
CA LYS A 142 30.38 29.96 -8.58
C LYS A 142 31.06 28.78 -7.91
N THR A 143 31.95 29.05 -6.96
CA THR A 143 32.69 28.03 -6.23
C THR A 143 31.76 27.12 -5.44
N VAL A 144 30.83 27.70 -4.66
CA VAL A 144 29.89 26.93 -3.85
C VAL A 144 28.86 26.21 -4.71
N GLY A 145 28.33 26.88 -5.75
CA GLY A 145 27.37 26.26 -6.66
C GLY A 145 27.92 24.99 -7.30
N LYS A 146 29.20 24.98 -7.69
CA LYS A 146 29.80 23.80 -8.30
C LYS A 146 29.98 22.60 -7.33
N GLN A 147 29.82 22.82 -6.03
CA GLN A 147 29.93 21.76 -5.02
C GLN A 147 28.59 21.10 -4.66
N ILE A 148 27.45 21.72 -5.02
CA ILE A 148 26.11 21.27 -4.62
C ILE A 148 25.29 20.89 -5.86
N ASP A 149 24.47 19.85 -5.75
CA ASP A 149 23.54 19.43 -6.80
C ASP A 149 22.34 20.38 -6.87
N PHE A 150 21.74 20.56 -8.05
CA PHE A 150 20.66 21.54 -8.26
C PHE A 150 19.47 21.30 -7.31
N VAL A 151 19.03 20.05 -7.17
CA VAL A 151 17.88 19.70 -6.32
C VAL A 151 18.13 20.07 -4.85
N LYS A 152 19.35 19.87 -4.36
CA LYS A 152 19.73 20.20 -2.97
C LYS A 152 19.71 21.70 -2.70
N LEU A 153 19.93 22.55 -3.71
CA LEU A 153 19.80 24.00 -3.54
C LEU A 153 18.35 24.41 -3.23
N PHE A 154 17.36 23.67 -3.73
CA PHE A 154 15.94 23.92 -3.42
C PHE A 154 15.55 23.36 -2.05
N GLU A 155 16.01 22.15 -1.73
CA GLU A 155 15.66 21.46 -0.49
C GLU A 155 16.37 22.06 0.73
N ASN A 156 17.66 22.38 0.62
CA ASN A 156 18.50 22.82 1.74
C ASN A 156 19.26 24.13 1.43
N ARG A 157 18.51 25.24 1.43
CA ARG A 157 19.05 26.59 1.19
C ARG A 157 20.06 27.04 2.25
N GLN A 158 19.92 26.54 3.49
CA GLN A 158 20.78 26.94 4.60
C GLN A 158 22.22 26.46 4.40
N GLU A 159 22.42 25.22 3.95
CA GLU A 159 23.76 24.69 3.67
C GLU A 159 24.48 25.50 2.58
N PHE A 160 23.76 25.92 1.54
CA PHE A 160 24.32 26.77 0.49
C PHE A 160 24.75 28.13 1.05
N ARG A 161 23.92 28.76 1.89
CA ARG A 161 24.24 30.02 2.56
C ARG A 161 25.48 29.90 3.44
N ASP A 162 25.55 28.85 4.26
CA ASP A 162 26.64 28.68 5.23
C ASP A 162 27.98 28.46 4.50
N ARG A 163 27.98 27.69 3.41
CA ARG A 163 29.16 27.51 2.56
C ARG A 163 29.58 28.79 1.84
N ILE A 164 28.64 29.65 1.45
CA ILE A 164 28.98 30.98 0.88
C ILE A 164 29.73 31.82 1.91
N ILE A 165 29.25 31.85 3.15
CA ILE A 165 29.89 32.60 4.24
C ILE A 165 31.31 32.04 4.48
N GLU A 166 31.46 30.71 4.49
CA GLU A 166 32.75 30.04 4.66
C GLU A 166 33.76 30.41 3.55
N VAL A 167 33.34 30.38 2.28
CA VAL A 167 34.23 30.68 1.14
C VAL A 167 34.62 32.16 1.08
N ILE A 168 33.70 33.08 1.40
CA ILE A 168 34.01 34.51 1.44
C ILE A 168 34.96 34.85 2.59
N GLY A 169 34.77 34.17 3.73
CA GLY A 169 35.52 34.37 4.96
C GLY A 169 35.18 35.68 5.69
N ASN A 170 35.93 35.94 6.76
CA ASN A 170 35.63 37.04 7.69
C ASN A 170 36.36 38.37 7.38
N ASP A 171 37.37 38.40 6.51
CA ASP A 171 38.15 39.63 6.24
C ASP A 171 37.84 40.19 4.84
N LEU A 172 36.94 41.18 4.81
CA LEU A 172 36.61 41.97 3.62
C LEU A 172 37.21 43.37 3.73
N ASN A 173 38.52 43.47 3.96
CA ASN A 173 39.23 44.75 4.10
C ASN A 173 38.64 45.66 5.21
N GLY A 174 38.14 45.05 6.29
CA GLY A 174 37.48 45.74 7.41
C GLY A 174 35.96 45.82 7.33
N TYR A 175 35.34 45.37 6.22
CA TYR A 175 33.92 45.00 6.22
C TYR A 175 33.75 43.60 6.81
N ILE A 176 32.58 43.39 7.41
CA ILE A 176 32.09 42.08 7.85
C ILE A 176 30.82 41.74 7.07
N LEU A 177 30.69 40.47 6.73
CA LEU A 177 29.45 39.92 6.18
C LEU A 177 28.55 39.55 7.35
N GLU A 178 27.39 40.20 7.46
CA GLU A 178 26.44 39.98 8.54
C GLU A 178 25.47 38.84 8.24
N ASP A 179 24.96 38.80 7.01
CA ASP A 179 24.09 37.72 6.52
C ASP A 179 24.11 37.64 4.99
N VAL A 180 23.60 36.53 4.47
CA VAL A 180 23.39 36.27 3.04
C VAL A 180 21.99 35.72 2.84
N ALA A 181 21.18 36.37 2.01
CA ALA A 181 19.84 35.92 1.66
C ALA A 181 19.75 35.55 0.17
N ILE A 182 19.01 34.48 -0.13
CA ILE A 182 18.71 34.06 -1.49
C ILE A 182 17.31 34.59 -1.82
N ASP A 183 17.24 35.64 -2.63
CA ASP A 183 15.98 36.31 -2.99
C ASP A 183 15.22 35.53 -4.05
N TYR A 184 15.94 34.95 -5.01
CA TYR A 184 15.37 34.22 -6.14
C TYR A 184 16.23 33.01 -6.47
N LEU A 185 15.60 31.87 -6.75
CA LEU A 185 16.25 30.64 -7.18
C LEU A 185 15.28 29.84 -8.05
N GLU A 186 15.62 29.68 -9.33
CA GLU A 186 14.86 28.87 -10.30
C GLU A 186 15.81 28.10 -11.22
N GLN A 187 15.28 27.10 -11.93
CA GLN A 187 16.03 26.47 -13.00
C GLN A 187 16.18 27.46 -14.17
N THR A 188 17.37 27.58 -14.74
CA THR A 188 17.53 28.32 -15.98
C THR A 188 16.71 27.65 -17.09
N PRO A 189 15.84 28.37 -17.81
CA PRO A 189 15.02 27.77 -18.86
C PRO A 189 15.87 27.20 -19.99
N LYS A 190 15.46 26.07 -20.57
CA LYS A 190 16.20 25.38 -21.65
C LYS A 190 16.53 26.28 -22.85
N SER A 191 15.70 27.28 -23.13
CA SER A 191 15.91 28.26 -24.21
C SER A 191 17.14 29.16 -24.00
N SER A 192 17.59 29.32 -22.76
CA SER A 192 18.75 30.15 -22.40
C SER A 192 20.05 29.37 -22.27
N LEU A 193 20.00 28.03 -22.40
CA LEU A 193 21.17 27.14 -22.38
C LEU A 193 21.75 27.01 -23.78
N ASP A 194 23.08 26.91 -23.88
CA ASP A 194 23.77 26.76 -25.15
C ASP A 194 24.03 25.26 -25.46
N PRO A 195 23.41 24.65 -26.48
CA PRO A 195 23.64 23.25 -26.83
C PRO A 195 25.06 22.95 -27.30
N THR A 196 25.84 23.97 -27.69
CA THR A 196 27.22 23.81 -28.16
C THR A 196 28.23 23.84 -27.03
N ASN A 197 27.84 24.31 -25.83
CA ASN A 197 28.69 24.28 -24.65
C ASN A 197 28.62 22.91 -23.96
N ILE A 198 29.77 22.33 -23.60
CA ILE A 198 29.83 20.98 -23.02
C ILE A 198 29.04 20.85 -21.71
N LEU A 199 29.10 21.84 -20.83
CA LEU A 199 28.42 21.78 -19.52
C LEU A 199 26.91 21.92 -19.70
N ASP A 200 26.48 22.87 -20.52
CA ASP A 200 25.05 23.08 -20.80
C ASP A 200 24.47 21.88 -21.57
N ALA A 201 25.22 21.26 -22.50
CA ALA A 201 24.78 20.06 -23.21
C ALA A 201 24.58 18.87 -22.25
N GLU A 202 25.48 18.67 -21.29
CA GLU A 202 25.31 17.66 -20.25
C GLU A 202 24.12 17.98 -19.34
N GLY A 203 23.93 19.24 -18.97
CA GLY A 203 22.77 19.71 -18.23
C GLY A 203 21.46 19.46 -18.97
N ILE A 204 21.37 19.81 -20.26
CA ILE A 204 20.20 19.56 -21.12
C ILE A 204 19.91 18.06 -21.21
N ARG A 205 20.94 17.22 -21.38
CA ARG A 205 20.81 15.76 -21.37
C ARG A 205 20.22 15.30 -20.04
N LYS A 206 20.76 15.75 -18.91
CA LYS A 206 20.32 15.35 -17.57
C LYS A 206 18.88 15.78 -17.28
N ILE A 207 18.54 17.03 -17.60
CA ILE A 207 17.17 17.54 -17.45
C ILE A 207 16.21 16.71 -18.30
N THR A 208 16.59 16.42 -19.55
CA THR A 208 15.74 15.64 -20.47
C THR A 208 15.57 14.20 -19.99
N GLU A 209 16.62 13.56 -19.49
CA GLU A 209 16.57 12.23 -18.87
C GLU A 209 15.60 12.20 -17.68
N LEU A 210 15.77 13.12 -16.72
CA LEU A 210 14.94 13.19 -15.52
C LEU A 210 13.48 13.51 -15.85
N THR A 211 13.23 14.49 -16.75
CA THR A 211 11.87 14.82 -17.19
C THR A 211 11.24 13.67 -17.95
N ALA A 212 11.97 12.96 -18.81
CA ALA A 212 11.45 11.81 -19.55
C ALA A 212 11.09 10.66 -18.60
N ALA A 213 11.96 10.32 -17.65
CA ALA A 213 11.68 9.31 -16.64
C ALA A 213 10.42 9.66 -15.83
N GLN A 214 10.31 10.91 -15.37
CA GLN A 214 9.13 11.36 -14.64
C GLN A 214 7.87 11.32 -15.50
N ASN A 215 7.94 11.73 -16.78
CA ASN A 215 6.81 11.68 -17.69
C ASN A 215 6.34 10.25 -17.99
N VAL A 216 7.26 9.29 -18.10
CA VAL A 216 6.91 7.87 -18.26
C VAL A 216 6.17 7.37 -17.02
N ILE A 217 6.68 7.66 -15.83
CA ILE A 217 6.03 7.28 -14.56
C ILE A 217 4.64 7.93 -14.47
N THR A 218 4.54 9.23 -14.74
CA THR A 218 3.26 9.95 -14.74
C THR A 218 2.29 9.32 -15.74
N ASN A 219 2.73 9.00 -16.96
CA ASN A 219 1.88 8.37 -17.96
C ASN A 219 1.44 6.97 -17.53
N GLU A 220 2.35 6.16 -16.97
CA GLU A 220 2.03 4.83 -16.46
C GLU A 220 0.98 4.90 -15.35
N LEU A 221 1.13 5.82 -14.39
CA LEU A 221 0.17 6.06 -13.32
C LEU A 221 -1.20 6.48 -13.89
N GLU A 222 -1.23 7.43 -14.83
CA GLU A 222 -2.47 7.86 -15.50
C GLU A 222 -3.17 6.72 -16.26
N ARG A 223 -2.40 5.86 -16.96
CA ARG A 223 -2.94 4.70 -17.68
C ARG A 223 -3.45 3.62 -16.73
N ASN A 224 -2.73 3.36 -15.65
CA ASN A 224 -3.14 2.41 -14.61
C ASN A 224 -4.41 2.90 -13.91
N GLU A 225 -4.51 4.19 -13.61
CA GLU A 225 -5.73 4.82 -13.09
C GLU A 225 -6.91 4.65 -14.07
N GLN A 226 -6.72 4.97 -15.36
CA GLN A 226 -7.74 4.76 -16.38
C GLN A 226 -8.19 3.31 -16.51
N LEU A 227 -7.25 2.36 -16.46
CA LEU A 227 -7.55 0.93 -16.51
C LEU A 227 -8.32 0.48 -15.26
N ALA A 228 -7.93 0.93 -14.08
CA ALA A 228 -8.62 0.63 -12.83
C ALA A 228 -10.06 1.17 -12.83
N ILE A 229 -10.25 2.42 -13.26
CA ILE A 229 -11.59 3.03 -13.42
C ILE A 229 -12.42 2.24 -14.43
N THR A 230 -11.84 1.93 -15.60
CA THR A 230 -12.55 1.20 -16.66
C THR A 230 -12.94 -0.20 -16.19
N LYS A 231 -12.03 -0.92 -15.53
CA LYS A 231 -12.31 -2.23 -14.95
C LYS A 231 -13.44 -2.14 -13.93
N LYS A 232 -13.40 -1.13 -13.04
CA LYS A 232 -14.46 -0.94 -12.05
C LYS A 232 -15.81 -0.62 -12.69
N ASN A 233 -15.81 0.17 -13.76
CA ASN A 233 -17.02 0.48 -14.52
C ASN A 233 -17.60 -0.77 -15.21
N VAL A 234 -16.75 -1.63 -15.79
CA VAL A 234 -17.17 -2.90 -16.39
C VAL A 234 -17.76 -3.82 -15.33
N GLU A 235 -17.05 -4.05 -14.21
CA GLU A 235 -17.55 -4.86 -13.09
C GLU A 235 -18.89 -4.33 -12.56
N THR A 236 -19.00 -3.01 -12.39
CA THR A 236 -20.24 -2.37 -11.93
C THR A 236 -21.37 -2.58 -12.93
N ARG A 237 -21.08 -2.48 -14.23
CA ARG A 237 -22.10 -2.68 -15.28
C ARG A 237 -22.53 -4.13 -15.41
N GLU A 238 -21.61 -5.09 -15.29
CA GLU A 238 -21.94 -6.51 -15.24
C GLU A 238 -22.82 -6.85 -14.03
N ALA A 239 -22.48 -6.32 -12.85
CA ALA A 239 -23.29 -6.49 -11.65
C ALA A 239 -24.70 -5.87 -11.81
N MET A 240 -24.79 -4.66 -12.38
CA MET A 240 -26.07 -4.01 -12.69
C MET A 240 -26.92 -4.85 -13.64
N LEU A 241 -26.34 -5.37 -14.73
CA LEU A 241 -27.05 -6.21 -15.70
C LEU A 241 -27.51 -7.54 -15.08
N ALA A 242 -26.72 -8.12 -14.17
CA ALA A 242 -27.12 -9.32 -13.43
C ALA A 242 -28.32 -9.05 -12.51
N LEU A 243 -28.31 -7.91 -11.80
CA LEU A 243 -29.44 -7.47 -10.97
C LEU A 243 -30.69 -7.15 -11.80
N GLU A 244 -30.54 -6.48 -12.95
CA GLU A 244 -31.65 -6.23 -13.89
C GLU A 244 -32.25 -7.53 -14.40
N ARG A 245 -31.42 -8.53 -14.74
CA ARG A 245 -31.91 -9.86 -15.13
C ARG A 245 -32.68 -10.53 -14.00
N GLN A 246 -32.16 -10.46 -12.77
CA GLN A 246 -32.81 -11.01 -11.59
C GLN A 246 -34.15 -10.32 -11.30
N GLN A 247 -34.22 -8.99 -11.46
CA GLN A 247 -35.45 -8.22 -11.34
C GLN A 247 -36.47 -8.63 -12.40
N ALA A 248 -36.06 -8.70 -13.68
CA ALA A 248 -36.93 -9.12 -14.78
C ALA A 248 -37.45 -10.55 -14.59
N ASP A 249 -36.61 -11.47 -14.13
CA ASP A 249 -37.02 -12.85 -13.82
C ASP A 249 -38.02 -12.90 -12.65
N ALA A 250 -37.82 -12.08 -11.61
CA ALA A 250 -38.73 -11.98 -10.48
C ALA A 250 -40.09 -11.39 -10.88
N GLU A 251 -40.09 -10.29 -11.65
CA GLU A 251 -41.31 -9.67 -12.19
C GLU A 251 -42.08 -10.63 -13.12
N ALA A 252 -41.36 -11.36 -13.99
CA ALA A 252 -41.96 -12.36 -14.86
C ALA A 252 -42.54 -13.57 -14.09
N ARG A 253 -41.94 -13.95 -12.96
CA ARG A 253 -42.50 -14.97 -12.05
C ARG A 253 -43.76 -14.45 -11.36
N GLN A 254 -43.70 -13.26 -10.77
CA GLN A 254 -44.84 -12.63 -10.10
C GLN A 254 -46.03 -12.48 -11.07
N LYS A 255 -45.79 -12.01 -12.29
CA LYS A 255 -46.84 -11.87 -13.31
C LYS A 255 -47.47 -13.22 -13.68
N ARG A 256 -46.68 -14.28 -13.80
CA ARG A 256 -47.18 -15.65 -14.04
C ARG A 256 -48.00 -16.18 -12.88
N GLU A 257 -47.57 -15.96 -11.63
CA GLU A 257 -48.34 -16.36 -10.45
C GLU A 257 -49.68 -15.63 -10.38
N ILE A 258 -49.69 -14.30 -10.58
CA ILE A 258 -50.92 -13.51 -10.60
C ILE A 258 -51.88 -14.02 -11.67
N GLN A 259 -51.39 -14.25 -12.90
CA GLN A 259 -52.21 -14.78 -13.99
C GLN A 259 -52.74 -16.19 -13.68
N THR A 260 -51.95 -17.05 -13.05
CA THR A 260 -52.36 -18.40 -12.66
C THR A 260 -53.44 -18.35 -11.58
N ILE A 261 -53.28 -17.48 -10.57
CA ILE A 261 -54.28 -17.28 -9.52
C ILE A 261 -55.57 -16.71 -10.12
N GLN A 262 -55.49 -15.69 -10.97
CA GLN A 262 -56.66 -15.13 -11.65
C GLN A 262 -57.39 -16.15 -12.51
N ALA A 263 -56.67 -16.98 -13.27
CA ALA A 263 -57.26 -18.04 -14.07
C ALA A 263 -57.95 -19.10 -13.19
N ARG A 264 -57.36 -19.45 -12.04
CA ARG A 264 -57.94 -20.38 -11.07
C ARG A 264 -59.21 -19.83 -10.42
N GLU A 265 -59.17 -18.58 -9.96
CA GLU A 265 -60.33 -17.90 -9.36
C GLU A 265 -61.47 -17.73 -10.38
N GLN A 266 -61.16 -17.40 -11.63
CA GLN A 266 -62.17 -17.35 -12.71
C GLN A 266 -62.78 -18.72 -13.00
N ALA A 267 -61.99 -19.80 -13.00
CA ALA A 267 -62.48 -21.16 -13.20
C ALA A 267 -63.37 -21.64 -12.04
N GLU A 268 -63.00 -21.32 -10.79
CA GLU A 268 -63.84 -21.61 -9.62
C GLU A 268 -65.12 -20.78 -9.63
N THR A 269 -65.03 -19.48 -9.97
CA THR A 269 -66.22 -18.62 -10.11
C THR A 269 -67.18 -19.16 -11.18
N ALA A 270 -66.65 -19.59 -12.33
CA ALA A 270 -67.46 -20.17 -13.40
C ALA A 270 -68.11 -21.50 -12.98
N LYS A 271 -67.40 -22.38 -12.26
CA LYS A 271 -67.98 -23.60 -11.69
C LYS A 271 -69.14 -23.29 -10.75
N VAL A 272 -68.94 -22.37 -9.81
CA VAL A 272 -69.98 -21.99 -8.84
C VAL A 272 -71.20 -21.37 -9.55
N GLN A 273 -70.98 -20.55 -10.58
CA GLN A 273 -72.07 -20.01 -11.39
C GLN A 273 -72.87 -21.10 -12.13
N GLU A 274 -72.20 -22.10 -12.71
CA GLU A 274 -72.87 -23.22 -13.37
C GLU A 274 -73.56 -24.17 -12.36
N GLU A 275 -73.00 -24.37 -11.16
CA GLU A 275 -73.65 -25.12 -10.08
C GLU A 275 -74.92 -24.44 -9.57
N GLU A 276 -74.89 -23.13 -9.33
CA GLU A 276 -76.07 -22.36 -8.92
C GLU A 276 -77.10 -22.31 -10.07
N ARG A 277 -76.66 -22.26 -11.33
CA ARG A 277 -77.56 -22.36 -12.49
C ARG A 277 -78.23 -23.74 -12.56
N LEU A 278 -77.48 -24.82 -12.39
CA LEU A 278 -78.02 -26.19 -12.34
C LEU A 278 -79.07 -26.32 -11.24
N LYS A 279 -78.80 -25.74 -10.06
CA LYS A 279 -79.74 -25.73 -8.93
C LYS A 279 -81.01 -24.92 -9.23
N SER A 280 -80.88 -23.76 -9.86
CA SER A 280 -82.01 -22.95 -10.32
C SER A 280 -82.86 -23.67 -11.38
N GLU A 281 -82.23 -24.32 -12.35
CA GLU A 281 -82.94 -25.08 -13.39
C GLU A 281 -83.63 -26.32 -12.81
N ASN A 282 -82.98 -27.07 -11.91
CA ASN A 282 -83.61 -28.19 -11.23
C ASN A 282 -84.82 -27.76 -10.38
N ALA A 283 -84.73 -26.63 -9.67
CA ALA A 283 -85.86 -26.07 -8.93
C ALA A 283 -87.00 -25.67 -9.88
N ARG A 284 -86.68 -25.06 -11.03
CA ARG A 284 -87.68 -24.69 -12.06
C ARG A 284 -88.35 -25.92 -12.65
N ILE A 285 -87.60 -26.96 -13.00
CA ILE A 285 -88.13 -28.21 -13.54
C ILE A 285 -89.05 -28.87 -12.51
N SER A 286 -88.62 -28.98 -11.25
CA SER A 286 -89.44 -29.57 -10.19
C SER A 286 -90.74 -28.80 -9.95
N VAL A 287 -90.70 -27.46 -9.97
CA VAL A 287 -91.92 -26.62 -9.88
C VAL A 287 -92.81 -26.83 -11.10
N GLN A 288 -92.23 -26.90 -12.31
CA GLN A 288 -92.98 -27.13 -13.54
C GLN A 288 -93.66 -28.51 -13.54
N GLU A 289 -92.94 -29.57 -13.17
CA GLU A 289 -93.50 -30.93 -13.00
C GLU A 289 -94.67 -30.94 -12.00
N GLN A 290 -94.54 -30.23 -10.87
CA GLN A 290 -95.64 -30.13 -9.89
C GLN A 290 -96.85 -29.38 -10.43
N LEU A 291 -96.64 -28.32 -11.21
CA LEU A 291 -97.72 -27.58 -11.87
C LEU A 291 -98.40 -28.45 -12.92
N ASP A 292 -97.63 -29.15 -13.75
CA ASP A 292 -98.13 -30.02 -14.82
C ASP A 292 -98.93 -31.20 -14.23
N ILE A 293 -98.45 -31.85 -13.15
CA ILE A 293 -99.18 -32.89 -12.42
C ILE A 293 -100.48 -32.35 -11.84
N ARG A 294 -100.49 -31.12 -11.30
CA ARG A 294 -101.72 -30.50 -10.78
C ARG A 294 -102.70 -30.13 -11.89
N GLU A 295 -102.21 -29.67 -13.02
CA GLU A 295 -103.01 -29.36 -14.21
C GLU A 295 -103.64 -30.65 -14.77
N GLU A 296 -102.87 -31.73 -14.86
CA GLU A 296 -103.36 -33.06 -15.29
C GLU A 296 -104.40 -33.60 -14.31
N ASN A 297 -104.14 -33.53 -13.00
CA ASN A 297 -105.12 -33.93 -11.99
C ASN A 297 -106.41 -33.10 -12.07
N ARG A 298 -106.30 -31.78 -12.30
CA ARG A 298 -107.45 -30.89 -12.50
C ARG A 298 -108.24 -31.29 -13.75
N GLN A 299 -107.58 -31.60 -14.86
CA GLN A 299 -108.25 -32.08 -16.07
C GLN A 299 -108.97 -33.41 -15.82
N ARG A 300 -108.32 -34.33 -15.11
CA ARG A 300 -108.89 -35.62 -14.72
C ARG A 300 -110.11 -35.44 -13.82
N GLU A 301 -110.10 -34.50 -12.87
CA GLU A 301 -111.26 -34.16 -12.04
C GLU A 301 -112.42 -33.59 -12.86
N VAL A 302 -112.14 -32.73 -13.85
CA VAL A 302 -113.16 -32.17 -14.75
C VAL A 302 -113.78 -33.26 -15.64
N GLU A 303 -112.95 -34.17 -16.16
CA GLU A 303 -113.40 -35.28 -17.01
C GLU A 303 -114.23 -36.30 -16.19
N VAL A 304 -113.81 -36.60 -14.96
CA VAL A 304 -114.59 -37.39 -13.99
C VAL A 304 -115.90 -36.70 -13.61
N ALA A 305 -115.93 -35.37 -13.47
CA ALA A 305 -117.16 -34.62 -13.22
C ALA A 305 -118.13 -34.65 -14.42
N GLN A 306 -117.62 -34.60 -15.65
CA GLN A 306 -118.41 -34.78 -16.87
C GLN A 306 -118.99 -36.19 -16.98
N GLN A 307 -118.16 -37.21 -16.74
CA GLN A 307 -118.61 -38.61 -16.69
C GLN A 307 -119.62 -38.84 -15.56
N ASN A 308 -119.44 -38.21 -14.39
CA ASN A 308 -120.40 -38.27 -13.31
C ASN A 308 -121.73 -37.59 -13.65
N ARG A 309 -121.76 -36.50 -14.44
CA ARG A 309 -123.02 -35.95 -14.98
C ARG A 309 -123.71 -36.92 -15.92
N GLN A 310 -122.96 -37.55 -16.84
CA GLN A 310 -123.53 -38.55 -17.75
C GLN A 310 -124.05 -39.78 -16.98
N ARG A 311 -123.33 -40.23 -15.94
CA ARG A 311 -123.78 -41.28 -15.04
C ARG A 311 -124.99 -40.86 -14.21
N ALA A 312 -125.11 -39.60 -13.77
CA ALA A 312 -126.27 -39.12 -13.02
C ALA A 312 -127.59 -39.24 -13.80
N VAL A 313 -127.57 -38.99 -15.12
CA VAL A 313 -128.74 -39.15 -16.00
C VAL A 313 -129.12 -40.63 -16.17
N VAL A 314 -128.14 -41.52 -16.27
CA VAL A 314 -128.38 -42.98 -16.34
C VAL A 314 -128.85 -43.54 -14.98
N ILE A 315 -128.32 -42.99 -13.88
CA ILE A 315 -128.67 -43.37 -12.51
C ILE A 315 -130.08 -42.90 -12.12
N GLU A 316 -130.63 -41.84 -12.70
CA GLU A 316 -132.03 -41.45 -12.43
C GLU A 316 -133.04 -42.46 -13.00
N VAL A 317 -132.70 -43.08 -14.13
CA VAL A 317 -133.47 -44.20 -14.73
C VAL A 317 -133.30 -45.49 -13.91
N GLU A 318 -132.13 -45.70 -13.30
CA GLU A 318 -131.81 -46.89 -12.49
C GLU A 318 -132.16 -46.76 -11.00
N LYS A 319 -132.35 -45.53 -10.48
CA LYS A 319 -132.78 -45.26 -9.10
C LYS A 319 -134.23 -45.69 -8.84
N VAL A 320 -135.08 -45.72 -9.87
CA VAL A 320 -136.44 -46.29 -9.76
C VAL A 320 -136.39 -47.80 -9.53
N THR A 321 -135.39 -48.50 -10.06
CA THR A 321 -135.21 -49.95 -9.88
C THR A 321 -134.37 -50.29 -8.65
N ARG A 322 -133.41 -49.46 -8.25
CA ARG A 322 -132.50 -49.72 -7.10
C ARG A 322 -132.99 -49.18 -5.74
N ALA A 323 -134.00 -48.29 -5.73
CA ALA A 323 -134.69 -47.87 -4.49
C ALA A 323 -135.44 -49.00 -3.78
N LYS A 324 -135.61 -50.16 -4.45
CA LYS A 324 -136.22 -51.35 -3.86
C LYS A 324 -135.24 -52.20 -3.02
N ASP A 325 -133.92 -52.05 -3.19
CA ASP A 325 -132.95 -53.06 -2.76
C ASP A 325 -131.79 -52.57 -1.84
N LEU A 326 -131.73 -51.29 -1.44
CA LEU A 326 -130.56 -50.72 -0.73
C LEU A 326 -130.84 -49.91 0.55
N GLU A 327 -131.94 -50.18 1.25
CA GLU A 327 -132.21 -49.62 2.60
C GLU A 327 -131.37 -50.30 3.70
N ILE A 328 -130.71 -51.43 3.43
CA ILE A 328 -130.18 -52.30 4.49
C ILE A 328 -128.66 -52.14 4.81
N VAL A 329 -127.84 -51.49 3.97
CA VAL A 329 -126.36 -51.62 4.12
C VAL A 329 -125.64 -50.31 4.53
N ALA A 330 -126.36 -49.22 4.74
CA ALA A 330 -125.80 -47.88 4.98
C ALA A 330 -125.53 -47.53 6.45
N ARG A 331 -124.68 -48.27 7.21
CA ARG A 331 -124.38 -47.78 8.59
C ARG A 331 -123.00 -47.96 9.21
N GLU A 332 -122.05 -48.75 8.69
CA GLU A 332 -121.00 -49.23 9.61
C GLU A 332 -119.52 -48.83 9.43
N ARG A 333 -119.05 -48.10 8.41
CA ARG A 333 -117.58 -47.99 8.23
C ARG A 333 -117.00 -46.61 7.92
N GLU A 334 -117.61 -45.58 8.46
CA GLU A 334 -117.02 -44.24 8.53
C GLU A 334 -116.61 -43.98 10.00
N VAL A 335 -115.50 -43.27 10.25
CA VAL A 335 -115.07 -42.70 11.56
C VAL A 335 -114.03 -43.46 12.43
N GLU A 336 -112.84 -43.90 11.96
CA GLU A 336 -111.70 -44.02 12.92
C GLU A 336 -110.31 -43.56 12.41
N LEU A 337 -110.04 -42.26 12.62
CA LEU A 337 -108.77 -41.76 13.17
C LEU A 337 -107.53 -41.81 12.24
N ASN A 338 -107.11 -40.78 11.49
CA ASN A 338 -107.33 -39.34 11.54
C ASN A 338 -106.97 -38.60 12.85
N ARG A 339 -106.19 -39.18 13.80
CA ARG A 339 -105.93 -38.47 15.08
C ARG A 339 -104.51 -38.38 15.66
N ILE A 340 -103.48 -39.10 15.21
CA ILE A 340 -102.20 -39.11 15.97
C ILE A 340 -101.02 -38.77 15.09
N GLU A 341 -101.06 -37.54 14.56
CA GLU A 341 -100.09 -36.96 13.62
C GLU A 341 -99.53 -35.61 14.13
N LYS A 342 -99.54 -35.30 15.45
CA LYS A 342 -99.40 -33.90 15.91
C LYS A 342 -98.61 -33.56 17.20
N GLU A 343 -97.64 -34.36 17.63
CA GLU A 343 -96.70 -33.99 18.72
C GLU A 343 -95.23 -34.17 18.28
N LYS A 344 -94.75 -33.48 17.24
CA LYS A 344 -94.38 -32.05 17.33
C LYS A 344 -93.39 -31.85 18.48
N ALA A 345 -92.10 -31.99 18.22
CA ALA A 345 -91.27 -30.85 17.82
C ALA A 345 -91.35 -29.70 18.83
N LEU A 346 -90.40 -29.63 19.76
CA LEU A 346 -89.85 -28.37 20.29
C LEU A 346 -88.63 -28.61 21.19
N GLU A 347 -87.56 -27.87 20.88
CA GLU A 347 -86.62 -27.21 21.81
C GLU A 347 -85.48 -28.03 22.44
N GLU A 348 -84.25 -28.03 21.91
CA GLU A 348 -83.43 -26.98 21.24
C GLU A 348 -82.82 -25.90 22.16
N GLN A 349 -82.95 -25.93 23.49
CA GLN A 349 -82.28 -24.91 24.35
C GLN A 349 -81.57 -25.38 25.63
N ARG A 350 -81.33 -26.68 25.86
CA ARG A 350 -80.92 -27.13 27.22
C ARG A 350 -79.53 -27.69 27.47
N LYS A 351 -78.55 -27.62 26.56
CA LYS A 351 -77.19 -28.12 26.89
C LYS A 351 -76.04 -27.17 26.56
N GLU A 352 -76.25 -25.90 26.88
CA GLU A 352 -75.23 -24.87 27.13
C GLU A 352 -74.38 -25.14 28.41
N ILE A 353 -74.54 -26.30 29.07
CA ILE A 353 -73.96 -26.65 30.39
C ILE A 353 -72.66 -27.50 30.27
N ALA A 354 -71.96 -27.47 29.13
CA ALA A 354 -70.76 -28.31 28.91
C ALA A 354 -69.40 -27.62 29.10
N ASN A 355 -69.35 -26.29 29.30
CA ASN A 355 -68.10 -25.53 29.09
C ASN A 355 -67.30 -25.14 30.35
N VAL A 356 -67.74 -25.46 31.57
CA VAL A 356 -67.06 -24.95 32.79
C VAL A 356 -65.92 -25.86 33.31
N ILE A 357 -65.70 -27.04 32.73
CA ILE A 357 -64.70 -28.01 33.25
C ILE A 357 -63.35 -28.00 32.49
N ARG A 358 -63.20 -27.26 31.38
CA ARG A 358 -61.92 -27.21 30.64
C ARG A 358 -60.93 -26.15 31.11
N ASP A 359 -61.38 -25.09 31.77
CA ASP A 359 -60.56 -23.89 31.94
C ASP A 359 -59.56 -23.97 33.11
N ARG A 360 -59.59 -25.03 33.93
CA ARG A 360 -58.69 -25.17 35.09
C ARG A 360 -57.47 -26.08 34.87
N ILE A 361 -57.37 -26.81 33.76
CA ILE A 361 -56.25 -27.74 33.47
C ILE A 361 -55.27 -27.16 32.43
N ALA A 362 -55.67 -26.16 31.64
CA ALA A 362 -54.84 -25.57 30.60
C ALA A 362 -53.73 -24.62 31.14
N VAL A 363 -53.92 -24.07 32.34
CA VAL A 363 -53.02 -23.03 32.91
C VAL A 363 -51.81 -23.62 33.63
N GLU A 364 -51.89 -24.84 34.19
CA GLU A 364 -50.74 -25.46 34.88
C GLU A 364 -49.75 -26.13 33.92
N LYS A 365 -50.20 -26.57 32.73
CA LYS A 365 -49.35 -27.26 31.75
C LYS A 365 -48.51 -26.31 30.90
N THR A 366 -48.94 -25.05 30.76
CA THR A 366 -48.29 -24.05 29.90
C THR A 366 -47.07 -23.40 30.56
N VAL A 367 -47.04 -23.27 31.90
CA VAL A 367 -45.91 -22.63 32.60
C VAL A 367 -44.67 -23.55 32.67
N ALA A 368 -44.84 -24.86 32.81
CA ALA A 368 -43.74 -25.83 32.87
C ALA A 368 -43.06 -26.08 31.51
N GLN A 369 -43.82 -26.01 30.40
CA GLN A 369 -43.28 -26.23 29.05
C GLN A 369 -42.43 -25.05 28.54
N GLU A 370 -42.74 -23.83 28.98
CA GLU A 370 -41.97 -22.64 28.58
C GLU A 370 -40.65 -22.51 29.34
N GLU A 371 -40.56 -22.95 30.60
CA GLU A 371 -39.30 -22.91 31.36
C GLU A 371 -38.24 -23.91 30.82
N GLU A 372 -38.63 -25.09 30.33
CA GLU A 372 -37.70 -26.03 29.68
C GLU A 372 -37.24 -25.55 28.29
N ARG A 373 -38.15 -24.99 27.47
CA ARG A 373 -37.78 -24.46 26.14
C ARG A 373 -36.74 -23.33 26.22
N ILE A 374 -36.83 -22.47 27.24
CA ILE A 374 -35.87 -21.35 27.39
C ILE A 374 -34.47 -21.87 27.75
N LYS A 375 -34.36 -22.94 28.54
CA LYS A 375 -33.06 -23.58 28.84
C LYS A 375 -32.46 -24.28 27.63
N GLU A 376 -33.29 -25.01 26.87
CA GLU A 376 -32.85 -25.71 25.66
C GLU A 376 -32.34 -24.73 24.59
N VAL A 377 -33.06 -23.65 24.33
CA VAL A 377 -32.69 -22.64 23.32
C VAL A 377 -31.37 -21.95 23.66
N ARG A 378 -31.07 -21.69 24.95
CA ARG A 378 -29.78 -21.09 25.36
C ARG A 378 -28.60 -22.03 25.11
N GLN A 379 -28.72 -23.30 25.47
CA GLN A 379 -27.62 -24.27 25.30
C GLN A 379 -27.36 -24.59 23.82
N VAL A 380 -28.41 -24.68 23.00
CA VAL A 380 -28.26 -24.89 21.55
C VAL A 380 -27.66 -23.65 20.87
N SER A 381 -28.09 -22.44 21.25
CA SER A 381 -27.60 -21.20 20.62
C SER A 381 -26.14 -20.84 20.94
N GLU A 382 -25.61 -21.30 22.08
CA GLU A 382 -24.19 -21.14 22.42
C GLU A 382 -23.32 -22.16 21.68
N ALA A 383 -23.78 -23.42 21.55
CA ALA A 383 -23.10 -24.46 20.80
C ALA A 383 -23.05 -24.15 19.29
N ASP A 384 -24.14 -23.65 18.71
CA ASP A 384 -24.21 -23.29 17.30
C ASP A 384 -23.31 -22.09 16.97
N ARG A 385 -23.23 -21.08 17.85
CA ARG A 385 -22.30 -19.94 17.67
C ARG A 385 -20.84 -20.38 17.71
N ALA A 386 -20.47 -21.24 18.65
CA ALA A 386 -19.10 -21.75 18.74
C ALA A 386 -18.72 -22.56 17.48
N LYS A 387 -19.64 -23.39 16.99
CA LYS A 387 -19.46 -24.15 15.73
C LYS A 387 -19.32 -23.22 14.53
N GLN A 388 -20.11 -22.16 14.45
CA GLN A 388 -20.12 -21.25 13.31
C GLN A 388 -18.85 -20.38 13.25
N VAL A 389 -18.33 -19.95 14.41
CA VAL A 389 -17.03 -19.28 14.49
C VAL A 389 -15.90 -20.21 14.04
N LEU A 390 -15.94 -21.48 14.43
CA LEU A 390 -14.93 -22.47 14.03
C LEU A 390 -14.92 -22.71 12.51
N VAL A 391 -16.10 -22.81 11.89
CA VAL A 391 -16.25 -23.01 10.43
C VAL A 391 -15.78 -21.78 9.65
N LEU A 392 -16.14 -20.57 10.10
CA LEU A 392 -15.68 -19.32 9.48
C LEU A 392 -14.16 -19.16 9.56
N HIS A 393 -13.56 -19.51 10.69
CA HIS A 393 -12.10 -19.44 10.84
C HIS A 393 -11.37 -20.48 9.98
N ALA A 394 -12.01 -21.64 9.76
CA ALA A 394 -11.51 -22.66 8.85
C ALA A 394 -11.67 -22.25 7.37
N GLN A 395 -12.79 -21.62 7.00
CA GLN A 395 -13.01 -21.09 5.65
C GLN A 395 -12.06 -19.95 5.31
N ALA A 396 -11.86 -18.98 6.22
CA ALA A 396 -10.95 -17.87 5.99
C ALA A 396 -9.49 -18.32 5.77
N LYS A 397 -9.03 -19.32 6.55
CA LYS A 397 -7.71 -19.93 6.34
C LYS A 397 -7.62 -20.68 5.02
N ALA A 398 -8.68 -21.39 4.62
CA ALA A 398 -8.71 -22.11 3.35
C ALA A 398 -8.71 -21.16 2.14
N GLU A 399 -9.43 -20.04 2.20
CA GLU A 399 -9.43 -19.03 1.14
C GLU A 399 -8.09 -18.30 1.04
N GLU A 400 -7.47 -17.93 2.17
CA GLU A 400 -6.13 -17.30 2.17
C GLU A 400 -5.08 -18.24 1.55
N GLU A 401 -5.13 -19.53 1.91
CA GLU A 401 -4.22 -20.53 1.39
C GLU A 401 -4.46 -20.84 -0.10
N MET A 402 -5.72 -20.85 -0.55
CA MET A 402 -6.10 -20.98 -1.96
C MET A 402 -5.57 -19.80 -2.79
N VAL A 403 -5.77 -18.56 -2.33
CA VAL A 403 -5.31 -17.36 -3.05
C VAL A 403 -3.79 -17.33 -3.15
N ARG A 404 -3.08 -17.76 -2.09
CA ARG A 404 -1.62 -17.90 -2.12
C ARG A 404 -1.16 -18.95 -3.13
N GLN A 405 -1.81 -20.12 -3.14
CA GLN A 405 -1.47 -21.21 -4.07
C GLN A 405 -1.74 -20.84 -5.54
N VAL A 406 -2.85 -20.16 -5.85
CA VAL A 406 -3.16 -19.73 -7.23
C VAL A 406 -2.13 -18.72 -7.73
N LYS A 407 -1.78 -17.71 -6.92
CA LYS A 407 -0.78 -16.72 -7.33
C LYS A 407 0.63 -17.29 -7.46
N GLN A 408 0.96 -18.28 -6.63
CA GLN A 408 2.25 -18.96 -6.71
C GLN A 408 2.32 -19.87 -7.94
N ALA A 409 1.22 -20.55 -8.30
CA ALA A 409 1.11 -21.32 -9.53
C ALA A 409 1.23 -20.44 -10.80
N GLU A 410 0.61 -19.25 -10.82
CA GLU A 410 0.77 -18.28 -11.92
C GLU A 410 2.22 -17.78 -12.05
N ALA A 411 2.90 -17.54 -10.92
CA ALA A 411 4.31 -17.15 -10.89
C ALA A 411 5.25 -18.29 -11.35
N ASP A 412 4.96 -19.52 -10.96
CA ASP A 412 5.74 -20.71 -11.34
C ASP A 412 5.54 -21.07 -12.83
N GLU A 413 4.34 -20.86 -13.38
CA GLU A 413 4.07 -21.06 -14.81
C GLU A 413 4.87 -20.04 -15.66
N THR A 414 4.88 -18.77 -15.25
CA THR A 414 5.64 -17.72 -15.94
C THR A 414 7.15 -17.94 -15.82
N SER A 415 7.65 -18.30 -14.64
CA SER A 415 9.05 -18.70 -14.43
C SER A 415 9.46 -19.90 -15.29
N SER A 416 8.61 -20.94 -15.36
CA SER A 416 8.87 -22.14 -16.17
C SER A 416 8.89 -21.84 -17.67
N LYS A 417 8.01 -20.94 -18.15
CA LYS A 417 8.05 -20.44 -19.54
C LYS A 417 9.37 -19.73 -19.85
N HIS A 418 9.83 -18.85 -18.95
CA HIS A 418 11.10 -18.15 -19.14
C HIS A 418 12.31 -19.10 -19.09
N LYS A 419 12.29 -20.10 -18.22
CA LYS A 419 13.35 -21.12 -18.11
C LYS A 419 13.38 -22.06 -19.32
N ALA A 420 12.23 -22.40 -19.89
CA ALA A 420 12.16 -23.14 -21.15
C ALA A 420 12.76 -22.33 -22.31
N VAL A 421 12.45 -21.03 -22.38
CA VAL A 421 13.03 -20.12 -23.39
C VAL A 421 14.54 -19.99 -23.19
N GLU A 422 15.03 -19.82 -21.97
CA GLU A 422 16.47 -19.77 -21.65
C GLU A 422 17.21 -21.03 -22.12
N ILE A 423 16.68 -22.22 -21.82
CA ILE A 423 17.29 -23.49 -22.22
C ILE A 423 17.33 -23.63 -23.75
N THR A 424 16.25 -23.28 -24.45
CA THR A 424 16.24 -23.31 -25.92
C THR A 424 17.22 -22.31 -26.54
N THR A 425 17.39 -21.15 -25.91
CA THR A 425 18.30 -20.10 -26.38
C THR A 425 19.76 -20.51 -26.16
N LEU A 426 20.07 -21.10 -24.99
CA LEU A 426 21.39 -21.65 -24.70
C LEU A 426 21.72 -22.84 -25.62
N ALA A 427 20.78 -23.76 -25.84
CA ALA A 427 20.98 -24.88 -26.75
C ALA A 427 21.20 -24.42 -28.21
N GLN A 428 20.49 -23.37 -28.65
CA GLN A 428 20.70 -22.77 -29.97
C GLN A 428 22.06 -22.08 -30.06
N ALA A 429 22.47 -21.35 -29.03
CA ALA A 429 23.78 -20.71 -28.95
C ALA A 429 24.93 -21.74 -28.94
N GLU A 430 24.77 -22.86 -28.23
CA GLU A 430 25.73 -23.97 -28.26
C GLU A 430 25.81 -24.63 -29.64
N LEU A 431 24.67 -24.86 -30.30
CA LEU A 431 24.63 -25.42 -31.65
C LEU A 431 25.31 -24.49 -32.67
N GLU A 432 25.08 -23.18 -32.57
CA GLU A 432 25.76 -22.18 -33.42
C GLU A 432 27.25 -22.07 -33.10
N SER A 433 27.64 -22.12 -31.82
CA SER A 433 29.05 -22.13 -31.41
C SER A 433 29.77 -23.37 -31.92
N ALA A 434 29.18 -24.55 -31.77
CA ALA A 434 29.70 -25.80 -32.31
C ALA A 434 29.75 -25.79 -33.84
N GLY A 435 28.74 -25.21 -34.50
CA GLY A 435 28.71 -24.98 -35.95
C GLY A 435 29.87 -24.10 -36.41
N LYS A 436 30.08 -22.95 -35.78
CA LYS A 436 31.19 -22.02 -36.09
C LYS A 436 32.56 -22.64 -35.80
N GLN A 437 32.70 -23.42 -34.72
CA GLN A 437 33.93 -24.17 -34.46
C GLN A 437 34.19 -25.26 -35.49
N SER A 438 33.14 -25.93 -35.97
CA SER A 438 33.22 -26.92 -37.04
C SER A 438 33.63 -26.27 -38.36
N GLU A 439 33.03 -25.12 -38.72
CA GLU A 439 33.43 -24.34 -39.89
C GLU A 439 34.85 -23.78 -39.79
N ALA A 440 35.27 -23.32 -38.60
CA ALA A 440 36.64 -22.87 -38.36
C ALA A 440 37.64 -24.03 -38.51
N LYS A 441 37.31 -25.22 -37.99
CA LYS A 441 38.12 -26.44 -38.19
C LYS A 441 38.15 -26.88 -39.64
N LYS A 442 37.04 -26.79 -40.37
CA LYS A 442 37.00 -27.04 -41.82
C LYS A 442 37.89 -26.06 -42.57
N LYS A 443 37.79 -24.76 -42.31
CA LYS A 443 38.66 -23.74 -42.91
C LYS A 443 40.14 -23.92 -42.55
N MET A 444 40.47 -24.31 -41.32
CA MET A 444 41.85 -24.66 -40.95
C MET A 444 42.31 -25.93 -41.67
N ALA A 445 41.46 -26.95 -41.78
CA ALA A 445 41.78 -28.18 -42.50
C ALA A 445 41.99 -27.90 -43.99
N GLU A 446 41.14 -27.08 -44.62
CA GLU A 446 41.31 -26.57 -45.99
C GLU A 446 42.59 -25.74 -46.13
N GLY A 447 42.94 -24.92 -45.13
CA GLY A 447 44.20 -24.17 -45.09
C GLY A 447 45.43 -25.08 -45.02
N ILE A 448 45.40 -26.12 -44.17
CA ILE A 448 46.45 -27.14 -44.07
C ILE A 448 46.52 -27.99 -45.34
N GLU A 449 45.38 -28.31 -45.95
CA GLU A 449 45.29 -29.00 -47.22
C GLU A 449 45.89 -28.14 -48.34
N ALA A 450 45.59 -26.84 -48.39
CA ALA A 450 46.17 -25.90 -49.34
C ALA A 450 47.70 -25.73 -49.15
N GLU A 451 48.18 -25.66 -47.90
CA GLU A 451 49.62 -25.61 -47.60
C GLU A 451 50.35 -26.92 -47.99
N ARG A 452 49.75 -28.08 -47.71
CA ARG A 452 50.32 -29.39 -48.08
C ARG A 452 50.15 -29.73 -49.56
N ALA A 453 49.16 -29.15 -50.25
CA ALA A 453 48.93 -29.36 -51.67
C ALA A 453 49.89 -28.56 -52.56
N ALA A 454 50.59 -27.55 -52.04
CA ALA A 454 51.51 -26.73 -52.82
C ALA A 454 52.68 -27.51 -53.48
N PRO A 455 53.27 -28.55 -52.87
CA PRO A 455 54.24 -29.42 -53.55
C PRO A 455 53.59 -30.62 -54.28
N GLY A 456 52.42 -31.10 -53.82
CA GLY A 456 51.77 -32.32 -54.33
C GLY A 456 50.90 -32.15 -55.58
N LEU A 457 50.39 -30.94 -55.86
CA LEU A 457 49.57 -30.65 -57.05
C LEU A 457 50.35 -30.72 -58.38
N ALA A 458 51.68 -30.62 -58.33
CA ALA A 458 52.54 -30.86 -59.49
C ALA A 458 52.69 -32.35 -59.79
N ASP A 459 52.81 -33.21 -58.76
CA ASP A 459 52.98 -34.66 -58.92
C ASP A 459 51.66 -35.41 -59.16
N ALA A 460 50.52 -34.89 -58.69
CA ALA A 460 49.20 -35.49 -58.88
C ALA A 460 48.65 -35.32 -60.30
N ARG A 461 48.88 -34.16 -60.95
CA ARG A 461 48.49 -33.93 -62.35
C ARG A 461 49.17 -34.90 -63.33
N VAL A 462 50.36 -35.40 -62.98
CA VAL A 462 51.06 -36.42 -63.78
C VAL A 462 50.43 -37.81 -63.62
N ARG A 463 49.93 -38.15 -62.42
CA ARG A 463 49.26 -39.44 -62.15
C ARG A 463 47.82 -39.49 -62.64
N GLU A 464 47.10 -38.38 -62.64
CA GLU A 464 45.71 -38.31 -63.10
C GLU A 464 45.58 -38.63 -64.61
N ILE A 465 46.54 -38.17 -65.41
CA ILE A 465 46.64 -38.55 -66.83
C ILE A 465 46.89 -40.06 -67.00
N THR A 466 47.58 -40.71 -66.06
CA THR A 466 47.85 -42.17 -66.12
C THR A 466 46.70 -43.05 -65.62
N ALA A 467 45.79 -42.54 -64.79
CA ALA A 467 44.70 -43.32 -64.19
C ALA A 467 43.41 -43.36 -65.05
N ALA A 468 43.12 -42.31 -65.83
CA ALA A 468 41.98 -42.28 -66.76
C ALA A 468 42.05 -43.37 -67.87
N ALA A 469 43.23 -43.98 -68.06
CA ALA A 469 43.41 -45.12 -68.96
C ALA A 469 42.93 -46.48 -68.38
N ILE A 470 42.82 -46.61 -67.04
CA ILE A 470 42.55 -47.89 -66.34
C ILE A 470 41.05 -48.07 -66.01
N GLU A 471 40.30 -46.98 -65.83
CA GLU A 471 38.89 -47.00 -65.41
C GLU A 471 37.94 -47.62 -66.46
N LYS A 472 38.31 -47.60 -67.74
CA LYS A 472 37.49 -48.22 -68.81
C LYS A 472 37.47 -49.75 -68.77
N GLU A 473 38.37 -50.41 -68.05
CA GLU A 473 38.41 -51.88 -67.96
C GLU A 473 37.49 -52.46 -66.86
N GLY A 474 37.10 -51.67 -65.85
CA GLY A 474 36.39 -52.17 -64.65
C GLY A 474 34.86 -52.37 -64.81
N MET A 475 34.22 -51.65 -65.73
CA MET A 475 32.75 -51.60 -65.85
C MET A 475 32.10 -52.89 -66.39
N ALA A 476 32.87 -53.88 -66.79
CA ALA A 476 32.35 -55.13 -67.34
C ALA A 476 31.98 -56.20 -66.29
N LYS A 477 32.39 -56.08 -65.02
CA LYS A 477 32.31 -57.19 -64.04
C LYS A 477 31.15 -57.15 -63.03
N ALA A 478 30.42 -56.05 -62.90
CA ALA A 478 29.43 -55.87 -61.81
C ALA A 478 28.00 -56.36 -62.13
N ARG A 479 27.67 -56.70 -63.38
CA ARG A 479 26.29 -56.96 -63.81
C ARG A 479 25.69 -58.31 -63.39
N VAL A 480 26.48 -59.23 -62.82
CA VAL A 480 26.08 -60.65 -62.65
C VAL A 480 25.51 -60.98 -61.26
N VAL A 481 25.70 -60.14 -60.24
CA VAL A 481 25.35 -60.50 -58.84
C VAL A 481 23.87 -60.26 -58.49
N ALA A 482 23.12 -59.51 -59.28
CA ALA A 482 21.79 -59.01 -58.91
C ALA A 482 20.64 -60.04 -58.95
N GLU A 483 20.78 -61.20 -59.61
CA GLU A 483 19.63 -62.10 -59.88
C GLU A 483 19.34 -63.16 -58.79
N THR A 484 20.15 -63.28 -57.73
CA THR A 484 20.06 -64.45 -56.82
C THR A 484 19.14 -64.30 -55.60
N MET A 485 18.65 -63.12 -55.24
CA MET A 485 17.92 -62.90 -53.96
C MET A 485 16.39 -63.01 -54.03
N GLY A 486 15.80 -63.47 -55.14
CA GLY A 486 14.35 -63.41 -55.38
C GLY A 486 13.47 -64.55 -54.83
N ALA A 487 14.03 -65.60 -54.21
CA ALA A 487 13.31 -66.88 -54.09
C ALA A 487 12.76 -67.26 -52.69
N GLU A 488 13.09 -66.58 -51.60
CA GLU A 488 12.74 -67.04 -50.23
C GLU A 488 11.40 -66.52 -49.66
N ALA A 489 10.76 -65.52 -50.29
CA ALA A 489 9.70 -64.74 -49.64
C ALA A 489 8.25 -65.28 -49.73
N LYS A 490 7.97 -66.43 -50.35
CA LYS A 490 6.58 -66.85 -50.69
C LYS A 490 5.95 -67.94 -49.81
N GLY A 491 6.69 -68.58 -48.90
CA GLY A 491 6.21 -69.74 -48.14
C GLY A 491 5.43 -69.43 -46.85
N GLU A 492 5.66 -68.27 -46.23
CA GLU A 492 5.09 -67.96 -44.90
C GLU A 492 3.72 -67.28 -44.93
N GLN A 493 3.26 -66.84 -46.10
CA GLN A 493 2.12 -65.93 -46.22
C GLN A 493 0.74 -66.60 -46.01
N GLU A 494 0.62 -67.91 -46.29
CA GLU A 494 -0.71 -68.54 -46.42
C GLU A 494 -1.21 -69.25 -45.15
N LYS A 495 -0.33 -69.63 -44.22
CA LYS A 495 -0.75 -70.30 -42.97
C LYS A 495 -1.25 -69.34 -41.88
N GLY A 496 -0.88 -68.06 -41.93
CA GLY A 496 -1.34 -67.04 -40.96
C GLY A 496 -2.77 -66.54 -41.21
N MET A 497 -3.27 -66.60 -42.45
CA MET A 497 -4.49 -65.90 -42.87
C MET A 497 -5.80 -66.55 -42.37
N ALA A 498 -5.76 -67.82 -41.96
CA ALA A 498 -6.96 -68.57 -41.57
C ALA A 498 -7.20 -68.60 -40.04
N GLN A 499 -6.15 -68.56 -39.22
CA GLN A 499 -6.28 -68.44 -37.76
C GLN A 499 -6.57 -67.01 -37.31
N ALA A 500 -6.16 -66.00 -38.10
CA ALA A 500 -6.38 -64.59 -37.79
C ALA A 500 -7.86 -64.19 -37.76
N ARG A 501 -8.68 -64.63 -38.73
CA ARG A 501 -10.05 -64.10 -38.91
C ARG A 501 -11.04 -64.46 -37.81
N VAL A 502 -10.88 -65.61 -37.15
CA VAL A 502 -11.77 -66.03 -36.04
C VAL A 502 -11.34 -65.37 -34.73
N MET A 503 -10.03 -65.13 -34.57
CA MET A 503 -9.47 -64.41 -33.43
C MET A 503 -9.76 -62.91 -33.52
N GLU A 504 -9.77 -62.33 -34.71
CA GLU A 504 -10.05 -60.91 -34.98
C GLU A 504 -11.48 -60.51 -34.59
N ALA A 505 -12.48 -61.33 -34.93
CA ALA A 505 -13.88 -61.02 -34.61
C ALA A 505 -14.23 -61.13 -33.11
N GLN A 506 -13.61 -62.06 -32.37
CA GLN A 506 -13.80 -62.17 -30.92
C GLN A 506 -12.89 -61.24 -30.11
N ALA A 507 -11.72 -60.88 -30.67
CA ALA A 507 -10.84 -59.86 -30.10
C ALA A 507 -11.43 -58.46 -30.25
N ASP A 508 -12.00 -58.06 -31.39
CA ASP A 508 -12.51 -56.70 -31.58
C ASP A 508 -13.63 -56.29 -30.60
N ALA A 509 -14.49 -57.23 -30.21
CA ALA A 509 -15.57 -56.97 -29.26
C ALA A 509 -15.07 -56.90 -27.79
N LYS A 510 -14.11 -57.76 -27.40
CA LYS A 510 -13.50 -57.73 -26.07
C LYS A 510 -12.42 -56.65 -25.93
N GLN A 511 -11.75 -56.28 -27.01
CA GLN A 511 -10.74 -55.23 -27.05
C GLN A 511 -11.39 -53.85 -26.97
N LYS A 512 -12.54 -53.59 -27.59
CA LYS A 512 -13.20 -52.28 -27.47
C LYS A 512 -13.78 -52.00 -26.08
N LEU A 513 -14.35 -53.01 -25.42
CA LEU A 513 -14.87 -52.88 -24.04
C LEU A 513 -13.76 -53.03 -22.98
N GLY A 514 -12.79 -53.90 -23.21
CA GLY A 514 -11.65 -54.08 -22.30
C GLY A 514 -10.64 -52.94 -22.37
N LEU A 515 -10.40 -52.32 -23.54
CA LEU A 515 -9.50 -51.16 -23.64
C LEU A 515 -10.09 -49.89 -23.08
N SER A 516 -11.43 -49.71 -23.04
CA SER A 516 -12.01 -48.54 -22.37
C SER A 516 -11.87 -48.66 -20.86
N ASP A 517 -12.19 -49.84 -20.32
CA ASP A 517 -12.23 -50.04 -18.87
C ASP A 517 -10.83 -50.23 -18.29
N ALA A 518 -9.93 -50.91 -19.01
CA ALA A 518 -8.51 -51.01 -18.62
C ALA A 518 -7.76 -49.70 -18.81
N LYS A 519 -8.02 -48.88 -19.87
CA LYS A 519 -7.42 -47.55 -19.95
C LYS A 519 -7.87 -46.66 -18.81
N VAL A 520 -9.17 -46.63 -18.50
CA VAL A 520 -9.67 -45.76 -17.43
C VAL A 520 -9.13 -46.20 -16.07
N LEU A 521 -9.01 -47.52 -15.82
CA LEU A 521 -8.45 -48.02 -14.57
C LEU A 521 -6.92 -47.85 -14.49
N GLU A 522 -6.19 -48.10 -15.58
CA GLU A 522 -4.75 -47.87 -15.70
C GLU A 522 -4.45 -46.38 -15.54
N GLU A 523 -5.16 -45.50 -16.25
CA GLU A 523 -4.98 -44.05 -16.18
C GLU A 523 -5.30 -43.51 -14.78
N ASN A 524 -6.32 -44.05 -14.10
CA ASN A 524 -6.63 -43.70 -12.71
C ASN A 524 -5.58 -44.22 -11.71
N LEU A 525 -5.13 -45.47 -11.82
CA LEU A 525 -4.11 -46.03 -10.92
C LEU A 525 -2.72 -45.45 -11.19
N PHE A 526 -2.39 -45.13 -12.43
CA PHE A 526 -1.16 -44.42 -12.82
C PHE A 526 -1.21 -42.96 -12.37
N ALA A 527 -2.39 -42.32 -12.38
CA ALA A 527 -2.59 -40.99 -11.81
C ALA A 527 -2.49 -41.00 -10.27
N GLN A 528 -3.01 -42.03 -9.60
CA GLN A 528 -2.91 -42.18 -8.14
C GLN A 528 -1.48 -42.51 -7.69
N ALA A 529 -0.81 -43.44 -8.37
CA ALA A 529 0.58 -43.79 -8.08
C ALA A 529 1.55 -42.64 -8.42
N ARG A 530 1.35 -41.91 -9.54
CA ARG A 530 2.06 -40.64 -9.78
C ARG A 530 1.74 -39.61 -8.71
N GLY A 531 0.49 -39.50 -8.26
CA GLY A 531 0.12 -38.58 -7.20
C GLY A 531 0.85 -38.86 -5.89
N GLU A 532 0.91 -40.13 -5.46
CA GLU A 532 1.59 -40.53 -4.23
C GLU A 532 3.13 -40.48 -4.36
N GLU A 533 3.70 -40.86 -5.51
CA GLU A 533 5.14 -40.76 -5.78
C GLU A 533 5.58 -39.30 -5.95
N GLN A 534 4.77 -38.45 -6.58
CA GLN A 534 4.99 -37.00 -6.67
C GLN A 534 4.86 -36.34 -5.30
N LEU A 535 3.88 -36.73 -4.47
CA LEU A 535 3.76 -36.20 -3.11
C LEU A 535 4.90 -36.66 -2.19
N GLY A 536 5.34 -37.93 -2.31
CA GLY A 536 6.48 -38.48 -1.57
C GLY A 536 7.81 -37.86 -1.98
N SER A 537 8.06 -37.72 -3.29
CA SER A 537 9.28 -37.09 -3.82
C SER A 537 9.28 -35.57 -3.68
N ALA A 538 8.12 -34.89 -3.75
CA ALA A 538 7.98 -33.47 -3.46
C ALA A 538 8.22 -33.16 -1.97
N LYS A 539 7.73 -34.00 -1.04
CA LYS A 539 8.05 -33.83 0.39
C LYS A 539 9.52 -34.09 0.70
N ALA A 540 10.13 -35.10 0.07
CA ALA A 540 11.55 -35.40 0.25
C ALA A 540 12.46 -34.34 -0.40
N LYS A 541 12.10 -33.79 -1.57
CA LYS A 541 12.83 -32.68 -2.22
C LYS A 541 12.61 -31.36 -1.50
N ALA A 542 11.38 -31.01 -1.12
CA ALA A 542 11.10 -29.77 -0.39
C ALA A 542 11.88 -29.71 0.93
N ASN A 543 11.96 -30.82 1.69
CA ASN A 543 12.77 -30.85 2.93
C ASN A 543 14.28 -30.80 2.65
N ARG A 544 14.76 -31.37 1.53
CA ARG A 544 16.19 -31.34 1.15
C ARG A 544 16.62 -29.99 0.59
N ASP A 545 15.75 -29.34 -0.17
CA ASP A 545 15.97 -28.05 -0.83
C ASP A 545 15.81 -26.89 0.16
N LEU A 546 14.90 -26.98 1.15
CA LEU A 546 14.89 -26.09 2.32
C LEU A 546 16.19 -26.23 3.12
N GLY A 547 16.62 -27.47 3.43
CA GLY A 547 17.85 -27.71 4.17
C GLY A 547 19.12 -27.23 3.45
N MET A 548 19.20 -27.37 2.11
CA MET A 548 20.35 -26.89 1.32
C MET A 548 20.31 -25.38 1.09
N SER A 549 19.14 -24.78 0.88
CA SER A 549 19.01 -23.33 0.72
C SER A 549 19.32 -22.59 2.02
N GLU A 550 18.87 -23.11 3.16
CA GLU A 550 19.21 -22.56 4.47
C GLU A 550 20.71 -22.72 4.78
N ALA A 551 21.31 -23.87 4.46
CA ALA A 551 22.74 -24.10 4.65
C ALA A 551 23.63 -23.22 3.74
N ASP A 552 23.26 -23.05 2.47
CA ASP A 552 24.03 -22.25 1.51
C ASP A 552 23.95 -20.75 1.81
N VAL A 553 22.76 -20.25 2.20
CA VAL A 553 22.60 -18.85 2.64
C VAL A 553 23.40 -18.60 3.91
N LEU A 554 23.38 -19.53 4.86
CA LEU A 554 24.13 -19.41 6.11
C LEU A 554 25.64 -19.51 5.88
N LEU A 555 26.09 -20.39 4.98
CA LEU A 555 27.49 -20.51 4.58
C LEU A 555 27.99 -19.27 3.83
N GLN A 556 27.22 -18.73 2.89
CA GLN A 556 27.60 -17.49 2.19
C GLN A 556 27.64 -16.29 3.13
N LYS A 557 26.71 -16.20 4.08
CA LYS A 557 26.71 -15.14 5.09
C LYS A 557 27.93 -15.26 6.00
N LEU A 558 28.20 -16.43 6.56
CA LEU A 558 29.38 -16.66 7.42
C LEU A 558 30.70 -16.47 6.66
N LYS A 559 30.76 -16.86 5.38
CA LYS A 559 31.94 -16.64 4.54
C LYS A 559 32.15 -15.15 4.25
N SER A 560 31.09 -14.41 3.94
CA SER A 560 31.16 -12.96 3.71
C SER A 560 31.54 -12.21 5.00
N GLU A 561 31.03 -12.65 6.15
CA GLU A 561 31.40 -12.12 7.47
C GLU A 561 32.85 -12.45 7.81
N ALA A 562 33.31 -13.67 7.55
CA ALA A 562 34.70 -14.09 7.78
C ALA A 562 35.68 -13.35 6.87
N GLU A 563 35.36 -13.17 5.59
CA GLU A 563 36.17 -12.39 4.64
C GLU A 563 36.19 -10.90 5.03
N GLY A 564 35.04 -10.33 5.40
CA GLY A 564 34.95 -8.96 5.89
C GLY A 564 35.74 -8.75 7.19
N LEU A 565 35.66 -9.69 8.12
CA LEU A 565 36.46 -9.68 9.35
C LEU A 565 37.95 -9.84 9.06
N SER A 566 38.34 -10.75 8.18
CA SER A 566 39.74 -10.94 7.79
C SER A 566 40.33 -9.69 7.13
N GLN A 567 39.57 -9.02 6.27
CA GLN A 567 39.98 -7.75 5.67
C GLN A 567 40.07 -6.64 6.73
N LYS A 568 39.12 -6.60 7.67
CA LYS A 568 39.13 -5.64 8.78
C LYS A 568 40.31 -5.87 9.73
N PHE A 569 40.63 -7.11 10.08
CA PHE A 569 41.79 -7.45 10.90
C PHE A 569 43.11 -7.17 10.18
N GLY A 570 43.20 -7.44 8.87
CA GLY A 570 44.36 -7.07 8.07
C GLY A 570 44.57 -5.55 8.02
N ALA A 571 43.48 -4.78 7.87
CA ALA A 571 43.53 -3.32 7.96
C ALA A 571 43.98 -2.85 9.35
N LEU A 572 43.45 -3.43 10.43
CA LEU A 572 43.84 -3.12 11.82
C LEU A 572 45.31 -3.49 12.13
N ASP A 573 45.85 -4.55 11.51
CA ASP A 573 47.24 -4.96 11.69
C ASP A 573 48.21 -3.96 11.03
N SER A 574 47.81 -3.37 9.89
CA SER A 574 48.57 -2.33 9.20
C SER A 574 48.54 -0.93 9.86
N LEU A 575 47.75 -0.74 10.92
CA LEU A 575 47.70 0.51 11.68
C LEU A 575 48.76 0.58 12.77
N SER A 576 49.25 1.80 13.06
CA SER A 576 50.15 2.05 14.20
C SER A 576 49.46 1.81 15.55
N ASP A 577 50.21 1.52 16.61
CA ASP A 577 49.66 1.26 17.97
C ASP A 577 48.74 2.39 18.47
N GLN A 578 49.06 3.65 18.18
CA GLN A 578 48.20 4.80 18.53
C GLN A 578 46.90 4.84 17.71
N SER A 579 46.99 4.57 16.40
CA SER A 579 45.81 4.53 15.52
C SER A 579 44.89 3.37 15.87
N ARG A 580 45.46 2.22 16.24
CA ARG A 580 44.71 1.05 16.70
C ARG A 580 43.98 1.33 18.00
N ALA A 581 44.63 1.94 19.00
CA ALA A 581 43.99 2.32 20.25
C ALA A 581 42.84 3.33 20.06
N HIS A 582 42.99 4.30 19.14
CA HIS A 582 41.92 5.22 18.78
C HIS A 582 40.76 4.51 18.09
N GLU A 583 41.04 3.58 17.18
CA GLU A 583 39.99 2.82 16.49
C GLU A 583 39.28 1.84 17.42
N GLU A 584 39.99 1.20 18.35
CA GLU A 584 39.42 0.39 19.43
C GLU A 584 38.48 1.22 20.31
N PHE A 585 38.91 2.42 20.71
CA PHE A 585 38.07 3.34 21.49
C PHE A 585 36.83 3.79 20.71
N ARG A 586 36.99 4.12 19.42
CA ARG A 586 35.87 4.47 18.54
C ARG A 586 34.89 3.30 18.39
N MET A 587 35.38 2.09 18.16
CA MET A 587 34.56 0.88 18.06
C MET A 587 33.83 0.61 19.37
N GLN A 588 34.47 0.83 20.52
CA GLN A 588 33.83 0.70 21.83
C GLN A 588 32.70 1.72 22.01
N LEU A 589 32.91 2.98 21.61
CA LEU A 589 31.86 4.00 21.62
C LEU A 589 30.70 3.66 20.69
N GLU A 590 30.99 3.18 19.49
CA GLU A 590 29.98 2.77 18.51
C GLU A 590 29.18 1.57 19.03
N LYS A 591 29.83 0.58 19.64
CA LYS A 591 29.15 -0.56 20.28
C LYS A 591 28.30 -0.15 21.48
N ASN A 592 28.78 0.76 22.30
CA ASN A 592 28.00 1.32 23.41
C ASN A 592 26.77 2.09 22.88
N PHE A 593 26.92 2.83 21.78
CA PHE A 593 25.82 3.53 21.13
C PHE A 593 24.79 2.57 20.54
N GLU A 594 25.24 1.51 19.86
CA GLU A 594 24.38 0.46 19.31
C GLU A 594 23.60 -0.26 20.43
N GLN A 595 24.27 -0.60 21.54
CA GLN A 595 23.60 -1.14 22.73
C GLN A 595 22.59 -0.18 23.34
N ALA A 596 22.88 1.13 23.34
CA ALA A 596 21.97 2.15 23.83
C ALA A 596 20.72 2.25 22.95
N ILE A 597 20.87 2.27 21.62
CA ILE A 597 19.74 2.29 20.67
C ILE A 597 18.92 1.01 20.81
N ALA A 598 19.55 -0.16 20.79
CA ALA A 598 18.84 -1.44 20.96
C ALA A 598 18.08 -1.48 22.29
N GLY A 599 18.64 -0.92 23.36
CA GLY A 599 17.95 -0.75 24.63
C GLY A 599 16.76 0.21 24.57
N ILE A 600 16.86 1.30 23.81
CA ILE A 600 15.77 2.26 23.59
C ILE A 600 14.65 1.61 22.76
N ASP A 601 14.98 0.87 21.71
CA ASP A 601 14.01 0.18 20.86
C ASP A 601 13.28 -0.93 21.63
N ALA A 602 14.00 -1.72 22.43
CA ALA A 602 13.39 -2.68 23.34
C ALA A 602 12.44 -1.98 24.34
N ASN A 603 12.85 -0.85 24.92
CA ASN A 603 11.99 -0.07 25.81
C ASN A 603 10.77 0.52 25.09
N LYS A 604 10.89 0.88 23.81
CA LYS A 604 9.79 1.37 22.98
C LYS A 604 8.77 0.27 22.71
N GLU A 605 9.21 -0.94 22.36
CA GLU A 605 8.31 -2.09 22.19
C GLU A 605 7.63 -2.46 23.50
N VAL A 606 8.38 -2.55 24.60
CA VAL A 606 7.81 -2.78 25.94
C VAL A 606 6.80 -1.70 26.29
N ALA A 607 7.08 -0.42 26.01
CA ALA A 607 6.16 0.68 26.28
C ALA A 607 4.89 0.62 25.42
N LYS A 608 4.98 0.10 24.19
CA LYS A 608 3.85 -0.10 23.28
C LYS A 608 2.97 -1.26 23.78
N GLU A 609 3.57 -2.42 24.04
CA GLU A 609 2.87 -3.59 24.59
C GLU A 609 2.22 -3.27 25.94
N GLN A 610 2.90 -2.53 26.82
CA GLN A 610 2.30 -2.07 28.08
C GLN A 610 1.15 -1.08 27.87
N ALA A 611 1.24 -0.18 26.90
CA ALA A 611 0.16 0.73 26.57
C ALA A 611 -1.06 -0.02 26.01
N ASP A 612 -0.82 -1.04 25.18
CA ASP A 612 -1.88 -1.88 24.61
C ASP A 612 -2.55 -2.73 25.70
N VAL A 613 -1.78 -3.31 26.64
CA VAL A 613 -2.30 -4.01 27.82
C VAL A 613 -3.11 -3.06 28.72
N LEU A 614 -2.62 -1.84 28.97
CA LEU A 614 -3.34 -0.84 29.78
C LEU A 614 -4.61 -0.36 29.08
N ALA A 615 -4.58 -0.15 27.75
CA ALA A 615 -5.74 0.23 26.97
C ALA A 615 -6.81 -0.89 26.96
N ALA A 616 -6.38 -2.14 26.83
CA ALA A 616 -7.27 -3.30 26.92
C ALA A 616 -7.84 -3.49 28.34
N ALA A 617 -7.05 -3.20 29.37
CA ALA A 617 -7.48 -3.26 30.76
C ALA A 617 -8.49 -2.15 31.10
N LEU A 618 -8.22 -0.90 30.68
CA LEU A 618 -9.09 0.25 30.91
C LEU A 618 -10.38 0.18 30.07
N SER A 619 -10.34 -0.34 28.85
CA SER A 619 -11.55 -0.47 28.01
C SER A 619 -12.56 -1.49 28.57
N LYS A 620 -12.09 -2.48 29.34
CA LYS A 620 -12.93 -3.47 30.02
C LYS A 620 -13.25 -3.12 31.47
N ALA A 621 -12.55 -2.17 32.06
CA ALA A 621 -12.78 -1.75 33.44
C ALA A 621 -13.95 -0.75 33.49
N ASN A 622 -15.00 -1.12 34.22
CA ASN A 622 -16.11 -0.20 34.48
C ASN A 622 -15.75 0.66 35.71
N ILE A 623 -15.11 1.80 35.48
CA ILE A 623 -14.63 2.69 36.56
C ILE A 623 -15.71 3.72 36.86
N ASP A 624 -16.41 3.54 37.96
CA ASP A 624 -17.41 4.49 38.47
C ASP A 624 -16.73 5.48 39.42
N ILE A 625 -16.42 6.69 38.94
CA ILE A 625 -15.74 7.72 39.73
C ILE A 625 -16.80 8.53 40.48
N VAL A 626 -17.10 8.13 41.71
CA VAL A 626 -17.99 8.89 42.60
C VAL A 626 -17.19 10.01 43.26
N GLY A 627 -17.61 11.26 43.02
CA GLY A 627 -16.78 12.47 43.14
C GLY A 627 -16.20 12.82 44.51
N GLY A 628 -15.02 13.46 44.47
CA GLY A 628 -14.39 14.20 45.57
C GLY A 628 -12.88 14.36 45.37
N GLU A 629 -12.44 15.59 45.03
CA GLU A 629 -11.05 16.09 44.86
C GLU A 629 -10.16 15.44 43.78
N GLY A 630 -9.56 16.30 42.93
CA GLY A 630 -8.65 15.93 41.83
C GLY A 630 -7.37 15.17 42.23
N ALA A 631 -7.20 14.83 43.51
CA ALA A 631 -6.09 14.05 44.04
C ALA A 631 -6.05 12.61 43.50
N PHE A 632 -7.21 11.99 43.20
CA PHE A 632 -7.23 10.64 42.59
C PHE A 632 -6.75 10.67 41.14
N PHE A 633 -7.20 11.66 40.36
CA PHE A 633 -6.73 11.85 38.98
C PHE A 633 -5.23 12.17 38.95
N ASP A 634 -4.77 13.07 39.83
CA ASP A 634 -3.35 13.41 39.93
C ASP A 634 -2.48 12.25 40.42
N SER A 635 -2.96 11.43 41.36
CA SER A 635 -2.23 10.25 41.84
C SER A 635 -2.21 9.14 40.79
N PHE A 636 -3.30 8.96 40.05
CA PHE A 636 -3.39 8.03 38.92
C PHE A 636 -2.49 8.47 37.76
N ALA A 637 -2.52 9.76 37.39
CA ALA A 637 -1.66 10.34 36.35
C ALA A 637 -0.17 10.35 36.75
N LYS A 638 0.15 10.57 38.03
CA LYS A 638 1.52 10.42 38.56
C LYS A 638 2.00 8.97 38.56
N ALA A 639 1.16 8.01 38.97
CA ALA A 639 1.52 6.59 38.91
C ALA A 639 1.78 6.12 37.47
N LEU A 640 1.05 6.64 36.49
CA LEU A 640 1.27 6.34 35.06
C LEU A 640 2.54 6.99 34.49
N SER A 641 2.94 8.15 35.01
CA SER A 641 4.08 8.93 34.50
C SER A 641 5.41 8.62 35.17
N VAL A 642 5.40 8.23 36.45
CA VAL A 642 6.62 8.00 37.25
C VAL A 642 7.33 6.67 36.91
N GLY A 643 6.65 5.73 36.25
CA GLY A 643 7.27 4.47 35.79
C GLY A 643 8.28 4.61 34.63
N LYS A 644 8.44 5.79 34.02
CA LYS A 644 9.14 5.94 32.73
C LYS A 644 10.45 6.74 32.72
N ALA A 645 10.84 7.43 33.79
CA ALA A 645 11.92 8.43 33.67
C ALA A 645 13.27 8.02 34.27
N ILE A 646 13.35 7.06 35.22
CA ILE A 646 14.53 6.97 36.10
C ILE A 646 15.44 5.75 35.83
N GLU A 647 14.96 4.67 35.23
CA GLU A 647 15.80 3.47 35.03
C GLU A 647 16.69 3.51 33.78
N GLY A 648 16.29 4.26 32.74
CA GLY A 648 16.99 4.23 31.44
C GLY A 648 18.33 4.96 31.37
N VAL A 649 18.58 5.92 32.26
CA VAL A 649 19.72 6.86 32.12
C VAL A 649 20.80 6.66 33.18
N ALA A 650 20.45 6.18 34.38
CA ALA A 650 21.38 6.07 35.51
C ALA A 650 22.17 4.75 35.54
N GLY A 651 21.69 3.68 34.89
CA GLY A 651 22.26 2.33 35.03
C GLY A 651 23.25 1.89 33.94
N LYS A 652 23.30 2.55 32.77
CA LYS A 652 23.94 1.95 31.57
C LYS A 652 25.19 2.67 31.03
N SER A 653 25.53 3.86 31.54
CA SER A 653 26.74 4.56 31.10
C SER A 653 27.74 4.72 32.26
N PRO A 654 28.88 4.01 32.22
CA PRO A 654 29.95 4.20 33.21
C PRO A 654 30.53 5.63 33.15
N ILE A 655 30.43 6.33 32.02
CA ILE A 655 30.85 7.73 31.89
C ILE A 655 29.85 8.67 32.56
N VAL A 656 28.55 8.41 32.45
CA VAL A 656 27.54 9.20 33.17
C VAL A 656 27.62 8.93 34.67
N GLN A 657 27.88 7.69 35.09
CA GLN A 657 28.16 7.39 36.50
C GLN A 657 29.46 8.04 36.99
N ASP A 658 30.54 8.06 36.20
CA ASP A 658 31.81 8.70 36.58
C ASP A 658 31.68 10.23 36.59
N VAL A 659 30.93 10.83 35.65
CA VAL A 659 30.62 12.27 35.67
C VAL A 659 29.68 12.63 36.81
N LEU A 660 28.67 11.81 37.09
CA LEU A 660 27.73 12.01 38.19
C LEU A 660 28.42 11.80 39.55
N GLN A 661 29.28 10.79 39.69
CA GLN A 661 30.15 10.60 40.86
C GLN A 661 31.17 11.71 40.98
N ARG A 662 31.79 12.19 39.90
CA ARG A 662 32.68 13.36 39.94
C ARG A 662 31.95 14.65 40.28
N LEU A 663 30.68 14.77 39.91
CA LEU A 663 29.85 15.93 40.25
C LEU A 663 29.36 15.86 41.71
N LEU A 664 28.99 14.67 42.18
CA LEU A 664 28.60 14.39 43.57
C LEU A 664 29.80 14.48 44.54
N ASN A 665 30.97 13.98 44.13
CA ASN A 665 32.22 14.05 44.88
C ASN A 665 32.90 15.42 44.77
N LYS A 666 32.38 16.36 43.96
CA LYS A 666 32.84 17.76 43.95
C LYS A 666 32.26 18.59 45.10
N GLY A 667 31.38 18.00 45.91
CA GLY A 667 30.80 18.61 47.11
C GLY A 667 31.64 18.47 48.38
N ASP A 668 32.55 17.49 48.44
CA ASP A 668 33.41 17.24 49.60
C ASP A 668 34.76 16.72 49.11
N ASP A 669 35.80 17.57 49.10
CA ASP A 669 36.90 17.47 50.06
C ASP A 669 38.10 18.35 49.64
N LYS A 670 38.70 18.99 50.65
CA LYS A 670 39.95 19.75 50.58
C LYS A 670 41.07 18.80 50.98
N SER A 671 42.04 18.49 50.11
CA SER A 671 43.49 18.36 50.44
C SER A 671 44.28 17.65 49.32
N VAL A 672 45.28 18.32 48.73
CA VAL A 672 46.73 18.11 48.91
C VAL A 672 47.36 16.96 48.08
N ALA A 673 48.08 17.40 47.03
CA ALA A 673 49.44 17.01 46.58
C ALA A 673 49.77 15.59 46.04
N LYS A 674 50.27 15.61 44.79
CA LYS A 674 51.59 15.11 44.31
C LYS A 674 51.87 13.59 44.38
N ILE A 675 52.23 12.98 43.25
CA ILE A 675 53.57 12.39 42.93
C ILE A 675 53.55 11.69 41.55
N GLU A 676 54.75 11.62 41.00
CA GLU A 676 55.28 11.29 39.68
C GLU A 676 55.02 9.86 39.14
N GLY A 677 55.45 9.64 37.89
CA GLY A 677 55.16 8.47 37.08
C GLY A 677 56.02 7.23 37.36
N LYS A 678 55.72 6.15 36.62
CA LYS A 678 56.70 5.12 36.24
C LYS A 678 56.20 4.28 35.08
N VAL A 679 57.11 4.03 34.14
CA VAL A 679 57.05 3.10 33.01
C VAL A 679 57.49 1.71 33.49
N ASP A 680 56.85 0.65 33.01
CA ASP A 680 57.41 -0.66 32.58
C ASP A 680 56.46 -1.84 32.80
N GLY A 681 56.41 -2.77 31.81
CA GLY A 681 56.03 -4.16 32.05
C GLY A 681 55.09 -4.81 31.02
N LYS A 682 55.66 -5.41 29.96
CA LYS A 682 55.03 -6.40 29.06
C LYS A 682 55.06 -7.82 29.71
N PRO A 683 54.58 -8.91 29.08
CA PRO A 683 53.34 -9.62 29.40
C PRO A 683 53.54 -11.07 29.94
N ALA A 684 52.47 -11.67 30.47
CA ALA A 684 52.26 -13.12 30.60
C ALA A 684 50.74 -13.33 30.43
N GLY A 685 50.20 -14.18 29.56
CA GLY A 685 50.62 -15.54 29.26
C GLY A 685 49.75 -16.49 30.09
N GLU A 686 48.90 -17.26 29.41
CA GLU A 686 48.46 -18.63 29.77
C GLU A 686 46.94 -18.86 30.03
N THR A 687 46.38 -19.70 29.13
CA THR A 687 45.28 -20.70 29.29
C THR A 687 43.87 -20.20 29.60
N ALA A 688 42.78 -20.89 29.25
CA ALA A 688 42.42 -21.96 28.33
C ALA A 688 40.89 -22.12 28.51
N LEU A 689 40.19 -22.54 27.45
CA LEU A 689 38.99 -23.42 27.44
C LEU A 689 37.99 -23.30 28.61
N ASP A 690 36.76 -22.87 28.34
CA ASP A 690 35.61 -23.79 28.17
C ASP A 690 34.30 -23.05 27.88
N SER A 691 33.46 -23.71 27.07
CA SER A 691 32.04 -23.45 26.72
C SER A 691 31.68 -22.25 25.84
#